data_AF-A0A7C5KAR1-F1
#
_entry.id   AF-A0A7C5KAR1-F1
#
_cell.length_a   1.000
_cell.length_b   1.000
_cell.length_c   1.000
_cell.angle_alpha   90.00
_cell.angle_beta   90.00
_cell.angle_gamma   90.00
#
_symmetry.space_group_name_H-M   'P 1'
#
loop_
_entity.id
_entity.type
_entity.pdbx_description
1 polymer ?
#
loop_
_entity_poly.entity_id
_entity_poly.type
_entity_poly.pdbx_seq_one_letter_code
_entity_poly.pdbx_strand_id
1 'polypeptide(L)'
;MKKFIIPFLILIFKIESAIYFKESFDNPDEFKIGYEEGVENVKIIKEKTYFKEGESSIRVEWSVSKLKDDKSPKVWIEKVYKEEIDMRGKRLKFYFMPFEGKWEGSDIIGGKYHGNFGIEFYDSNDKLVARHDWTTWWHVATNKIWGSLGEPLEFTFNVNPSSSYRGGLTKGDGEPSKIKKIRFYSSGSSTTGKFSVIWDDLKEISFDEYIFPGIKKFLYLIDENKIYDNWNLPEYKEFFLNKSSLNKKGNIFELYGGNLMLVFSSSGELHQMKDFVRGDILKFDKDIFSIFDGDKDFEEIKFLNKKTVYKKNILEILKENGEITFRNFIEPTKRAIFCKISIRNNSEKIKKLYIELNLPFSTEEESFFFDGCELLKLPYGNYERIIEGSYYGALYPPNLPFSIIYDDKSVFLLGRKPDDYISYEKILLRERKIIGYGMKIAIRPKEKNEYNFVFASISPSYRFFSGVDLYYKLFPYAFKPVENMDPNLYKGESMAPEYFKYRNLKGKDIEKIALELFRRFNIGWYWKFGGYKRIGDWFGEKEYFSNYKQEDGWKKRSEWEYFCDFEKFHKWRKEVWSGEDIKLGLSTGFYLCNFCEEELAKNLYNDEIISEGHPHLVYNHGPLGPNNYGPRIYWYYTKFGQDTLNSFKKIREEIPLSSICMDNIRGNGGFKFRGEKVLSKSEGISFDEKGIYIDESIGISQIFNQIHLLPPDKRGYKLAVAGDCVNTWYSAMNTDVLLIEDGSYGENQILNWFFNRIRFGRKPLCFHVTHWSDRLSGKIDIDKVSPEEIYEIYRKRFGFTQISGLCFGISFSIDDIMGVPDIFKVCRIPEEENIYGYQPLSGLRCNDKMIICSRFGNDLGSILSIGNTYSEKREFEFKIENKIIGDGTYLISDYSGKKINIDFTPEFTHFKTDINKYSAKVYKVIGKILNFNGKGKGEIEINEKDYGKRLKGDFEIENGKIPLKFEILIPENHKVESIFINGKGINFDVNNDILKFEIQDKKFEIVVDFKSKIFLSGKEKILNFKFFDENMNGCQIIIDDDCDFYDMRAAKRINSFFYLWASENKKIELDLPIKKNSEYKGGYAIFLKNSKNEGIELKDEKLFIFASDSKQREKLVLELLKLLEEKYVFYGFMPYGRLREAGLYDVINLRKKAGLYENGILKFE
;
A
#
# COMPACT_ATOMS: atom_id res chain seq x y z
N MET A 1 43.54 -0.97 -55.87
CA MET A 1 42.56 0.15 -55.89
C MET A 1 42.40 0.74 -54.48
N LYS A 2 43.39 1.54 -54.05
CA LYS A 2 43.43 2.28 -52.78
C LYS A 2 43.44 3.78 -53.11
N LYS A 3 42.29 4.41 -53.38
CA LYS A 3 42.23 5.88 -53.55
C LYS A 3 40.85 6.55 -53.45
N PHE A 4 39.85 5.99 -52.75
CA PHE A 4 38.52 6.62 -52.64
C PHE A 4 37.88 6.62 -51.24
N ILE A 5 38.67 6.52 -50.18
CA ILE A 5 38.21 6.74 -48.80
C ILE A 5 39.25 7.67 -48.19
N ILE A 6 38.91 8.97 -47.96
CA ILE A 6 39.55 9.93 -47.02
C ILE A 6 39.10 11.42 -47.20
N PRO A 7 37.96 11.78 -47.84
CA PRO A 7 37.36 13.09 -47.51
C PRO A 7 35.87 13.08 -47.12
N PHE A 8 35.31 11.93 -46.70
CA PHE A 8 33.92 11.87 -46.20
C PHE A 8 33.78 11.66 -44.68
N LEU A 9 34.89 11.67 -43.93
CA LEU A 9 34.92 11.58 -42.47
C LEU A 9 35.44 12.87 -41.82
N ILE A 10 34.86 14.00 -42.22
CA ILE A 10 34.70 15.15 -41.33
C ILE A 10 33.18 15.32 -41.22
N LEU A 11 32.57 14.50 -40.38
CA LEU A 11 31.20 14.72 -39.94
C LEU A 11 31.26 15.90 -38.97
N ILE A 12 31.20 17.13 -39.49
CA ILE A 12 30.81 18.28 -38.67
C ILE A 12 29.35 17.99 -38.29
N PHE A 13 29.12 17.53 -37.06
CA PHE A 13 27.78 17.51 -36.50
C PHE A 13 27.33 18.97 -36.33
N LYS A 14 26.60 19.46 -37.32
CA LYS A 14 25.90 20.74 -37.23
C LYS A 14 24.58 20.47 -36.49
N ILE A 15 24.62 20.45 -35.17
CA ILE A 15 23.41 20.40 -34.35
C ILE A 15 22.80 21.80 -34.37
N GLU A 16 21.78 22.02 -35.18
CA GLU A 16 21.02 23.27 -35.20
C GLU A 16 19.96 23.26 -34.09
N SER A 17 20.27 23.88 -32.95
CA SER A 17 19.30 24.20 -31.90
C SER A 17 19.05 25.71 -31.86
N ALA A 18 17.83 26.18 -32.11
CA ALA A 18 17.49 27.60 -32.04
C ALA A 18 16.77 27.90 -30.71
N ILE A 19 17.38 28.77 -29.89
CA ILE A 19 16.78 29.29 -28.66
C ILE A 19 16.41 30.75 -28.93
N TYR A 20 15.16 31.12 -28.67
CA TYR A 20 14.63 32.47 -28.87
C TYR A 20 14.36 33.10 -27.51
N PHE A 21 15.09 34.17 -27.19
CA PHE A 21 14.79 35.04 -26.06
C PHE A 21 14.02 36.25 -26.56
N LYS A 22 12.94 36.63 -25.87
CA LYS A 22 12.23 37.88 -26.13
C LYS A 22 12.27 38.72 -24.86
N GLU A 23 13.43 39.32 -24.59
CA GLU A 23 13.57 40.33 -23.54
C GLU A 23 13.68 41.71 -24.19
N SER A 24 13.05 42.70 -23.56
CA SER A 24 13.26 44.10 -23.87
C SER A 24 14.34 44.67 -22.93
N PHE A 25 15.65 44.49 -23.21
CA PHE A 25 16.71 45.15 -22.39
C PHE A 25 18.07 45.40 -23.09
N ASP A 26 18.78 46.40 -22.54
CA ASP A 26 19.90 47.18 -23.06
C ASP A 26 21.33 46.57 -22.97
N ASN A 27 21.56 45.31 -22.54
CA ASN A 27 22.96 44.80 -22.48
C ASN A 27 23.14 43.26 -22.61
N PRO A 28 23.55 42.75 -23.79
CA PRO A 28 23.75 41.31 -24.06
C PRO A 28 24.88 40.64 -23.25
N ASP A 29 25.80 41.41 -22.65
CA ASP A 29 27.01 40.91 -21.98
C ASP A 29 26.76 40.24 -20.61
N GLU A 30 25.51 40.17 -20.13
CA GLU A 30 25.15 39.60 -18.82
C GLU A 30 24.93 38.09 -18.80
N PHE A 31 24.97 37.45 -19.98
CA PHE A 31 24.72 36.01 -20.12
C PHE A 31 26.02 35.25 -20.42
N LYS A 32 26.30 34.22 -19.61
CA LYS A 32 27.39 33.27 -19.84
C LYS A 32 26.87 32.00 -20.48
N ILE A 33 27.51 31.57 -21.56
CA ILE A 33 27.26 30.27 -22.17
C ILE A 33 28.38 29.33 -21.76
N GLY A 34 28.03 28.14 -21.27
CA GLY A 34 28.99 27.09 -20.92
C GLY A 34 28.50 25.70 -21.29
N TYR A 35 29.37 24.70 -21.23
CA TYR A 35 29.07 23.32 -21.61
C TYR A 35 29.67 22.34 -20.60
N GLU A 36 28.98 21.25 -20.33
CA GLU A 36 29.39 20.23 -19.36
C GLU A 36 29.51 18.87 -20.08
N GLU A 37 30.76 18.41 -20.22
CA GLU A 37 31.16 17.08 -20.71
C GLU A 37 30.83 16.72 -22.17
N GLY A 38 31.71 15.93 -22.78
CA GLY A 38 31.51 15.36 -24.11
C GLY A 38 31.75 16.32 -25.28
N VAL A 39 32.24 17.54 -25.05
CA VAL A 39 32.45 18.54 -26.10
C VAL A 39 33.78 19.28 -25.97
N GLU A 40 34.57 19.30 -27.05
CA GLU A 40 35.72 20.21 -27.20
C GLU A 40 35.41 21.25 -28.31
N ASN A 41 35.78 22.51 -28.07
CA ASN A 41 35.68 23.62 -29.03
C ASN A 41 34.25 23.91 -29.53
N VAL A 42 33.37 24.36 -28.61
CA VAL A 42 32.09 25.01 -28.98
C VAL A 42 32.39 26.41 -29.50
N LYS A 43 31.92 26.73 -30.71
CA LYS A 43 32.03 28.09 -31.26
C LYS A 43 30.65 28.58 -31.68
N ILE A 44 30.29 29.79 -31.26
CA ILE A 44 29.09 30.47 -31.78
C ILE A 44 29.36 30.76 -33.25
N ILE A 45 28.58 30.16 -34.14
CA ILE A 45 28.73 30.28 -35.60
C ILE A 45 27.94 31.48 -36.13
N LYS A 46 26.88 31.87 -35.42
CA LYS A 46 26.02 32.98 -35.84
C LYS A 46 25.28 33.56 -34.65
N GLU A 47 25.43 34.86 -34.49
CA GLU A 47 24.56 35.69 -33.66
C GLU A 47 23.80 36.59 -34.63
N LYS A 48 22.46 36.51 -34.61
CA LYS A 48 21.62 37.47 -35.33
C LYS A 48 20.64 38.07 -34.36
N THR A 49 20.83 39.35 -34.08
CA THR A 49 19.86 40.21 -33.44
C THR A 49 18.81 40.61 -34.47
N TYR A 50 17.56 40.27 -34.21
CA TYR A 50 16.45 40.76 -35.00
C TYR A 50 15.80 41.93 -34.25
N PHE A 51 15.82 43.11 -34.87
CA PHE A 51 15.07 44.27 -34.40
C PHE A 51 13.92 44.51 -35.38
N LYS A 52 12.69 44.30 -34.89
CA LYS A 52 11.48 44.84 -35.53
C LYS A 52 10.65 45.45 -34.40
N GLU A 53 10.07 46.63 -34.65
CA GLU A 53 9.41 47.47 -33.64
C GLU A 53 8.60 46.65 -32.62
N GLY A 54 9.07 46.66 -31.37
CA GLY A 54 8.43 45.99 -30.23
C GLY A 54 8.97 44.61 -29.83
N GLU A 55 9.89 44.00 -30.60
CA GLU A 55 10.47 42.69 -30.25
C GLU A 55 11.99 42.66 -30.50
N SER A 56 12.76 42.38 -29.44
CA SER A 56 14.20 42.09 -29.52
C SER A 56 14.41 40.60 -29.26
N SER A 57 15.11 39.92 -30.16
CA SER A 57 15.51 38.52 -29.92
C SER A 57 16.95 38.24 -30.33
N ILE A 58 17.62 37.41 -29.52
CA ILE A 58 18.97 36.90 -29.78
C ILE A 58 18.83 35.44 -30.19
N ARG A 59 19.24 35.12 -31.42
CA ARG A 59 19.41 33.75 -31.90
C ARG A 59 20.88 33.38 -31.80
N VAL A 60 21.20 32.40 -30.95
CA VAL A 60 22.55 31.84 -30.82
C VAL A 60 22.61 30.52 -31.57
N GLU A 61 23.39 30.45 -32.65
CA GLU A 61 23.76 29.20 -33.31
C GLU A 61 25.18 28.80 -32.90
N TRP A 62 25.37 27.55 -32.49
CA TRP A 62 26.69 26.99 -32.17
C TRP A 62 27.02 25.77 -33.02
N SER A 63 28.31 25.47 -33.15
CA SER A 63 28.78 24.17 -33.62
C SER A 63 29.63 23.50 -32.57
N VAL A 64 29.52 22.18 -32.53
CA VAL A 64 30.45 21.29 -31.85
C VAL A 64 31.34 20.68 -32.91
N SER A 65 32.64 20.95 -32.85
CA SER A 65 33.59 20.40 -33.82
C SER A 65 34.13 19.02 -33.43
N LYS A 66 33.98 18.61 -32.16
CA LYS A 66 34.43 17.30 -31.66
C LYS A 66 33.61 16.85 -30.44
N LEU A 67 32.99 15.68 -30.54
CA LEU A 67 32.37 14.99 -29.41
C LEU A 67 33.41 14.10 -28.72
N LYS A 68 33.40 14.07 -27.39
CA LYS A 68 34.22 13.16 -26.56
C LYS A 68 33.33 11.97 -26.17
N ASP A 69 33.71 10.78 -26.64
CA ASP A 69 33.22 9.46 -26.21
C ASP A 69 31.69 9.29 -26.13
N ASP A 70 31.00 9.25 -27.28
CA ASP A 70 29.57 8.85 -27.46
C ASP A 70 28.51 9.51 -26.52
N LYS A 71 28.88 10.54 -25.76
CA LYS A 71 28.00 11.25 -24.83
C LYS A 71 27.27 12.40 -25.53
N SER A 72 25.98 12.60 -25.17
CA SER A 72 25.18 13.73 -25.67
C SER A 72 25.73 15.06 -25.15
N PRO A 73 25.96 16.06 -26.01
CA PRO A 73 26.46 17.37 -25.60
C PRO A 73 25.41 18.07 -24.72
N LYS A 74 25.84 18.57 -23.55
CA LYS A 74 25.04 19.45 -22.70
C LYS A 74 25.60 20.86 -22.74
N VAL A 75 24.73 21.81 -23.01
CA VAL A 75 25.11 23.20 -23.07
C VAL A 75 24.12 24.04 -22.26
N TRP A 76 24.62 25.02 -21.53
CA TRP A 76 23.84 25.84 -20.63
C TRP A 76 24.04 27.32 -20.89
N ILE A 77 23.02 28.09 -20.54
CA ILE A 77 23.00 29.55 -20.56
C ILE A 77 22.72 30.00 -19.13
N GLU A 78 23.51 30.94 -18.63
CA GLU A 78 23.52 31.39 -17.25
C GLU A 78 23.42 32.91 -17.22
N LYS A 79 22.48 33.44 -16.44
CA LYS A 79 22.47 34.86 -16.09
C LYS A 79 23.05 35.01 -14.68
N VAL A 80 24.10 35.82 -14.58
CA VAL A 80 24.72 36.17 -13.30
C VAL A 80 24.32 37.59 -12.97
N TYR A 81 23.66 37.78 -11.84
CA TYR A 81 23.29 39.12 -11.39
C TYR A 81 24.49 39.75 -10.68
N LYS A 82 24.83 41.00 -11.06
CA LYS A 82 25.94 41.74 -10.44
C LYS A 82 25.64 42.15 -9.00
N GLU A 83 24.36 42.28 -8.65
CA GLU A 83 23.85 42.62 -7.32
C GLU A 83 22.82 41.57 -6.88
N GLU A 84 22.66 41.35 -5.57
CA GLU A 84 21.66 40.43 -5.02
C GLU A 84 20.24 40.92 -5.32
N ILE A 85 19.36 40.01 -5.73
CA ILE A 85 17.94 40.33 -5.94
C ILE A 85 17.21 40.26 -4.60
N ASP A 86 16.89 41.41 -4.00
CA ASP A 86 16.07 41.44 -2.78
C ASP A 86 14.61 41.09 -3.10
N MET A 87 14.20 39.90 -2.64
CA MET A 87 12.87 39.32 -2.82
C MET A 87 11.96 39.49 -1.59
N ARG A 88 12.40 40.20 -0.53
CA ARG A 88 11.57 40.43 0.66
C ARG A 88 10.34 41.26 0.31
N GLY A 89 9.16 40.76 0.68
CA GLY A 89 7.87 41.39 0.38
C GLY A 89 7.44 41.32 -1.10
N LYS A 90 8.16 40.57 -1.96
CA LYS A 90 7.83 40.43 -3.38
C LYS A 90 7.20 39.07 -3.69
N ARG A 91 6.21 39.04 -4.57
CA ARG A 91 5.55 37.80 -5.02
C ARG A 91 6.12 37.35 -6.37
N LEU A 92 6.47 36.07 -6.46
CA LEU A 92 6.88 35.42 -7.70
C LEU A 92 5.68 34.72 -8.33
N LYS A 93 5.43 34.97 -9.62
CA LYS A 93 4.37 34.29 -10.37
C LYS A 93 4.95 33.68 -11.63
N PHE A 94 4.69 32.40 -11.83
CA PHE A 94 4.97 31.72 -13.10
C PHE A 94 3.73 31.80 -13.97
N TYR A 95 3.91 32.00 -15.26
CA TYR A 95 2.77 32.03 -16.19
C TYR A 95 3.10 31.34 -17.51
N PHE A 96 2.05 30.87 -18.19
CA PHE A 96 2.12 30.22 -19.49
C PHE A 96 1.07 30.83 -20.42
N MET A 97 1.50 31.38 -21.55
CA MET A 97 0.62 31.95 -22.58
C MET A 97 0.74 31.16 -23.89
N PRO A 98 -0.31 30.44 -24.34
CA PRO A 98 -0.31 29.86 -25.68
C PRO A 98 -0.36 30.97 -26.75
N PHE A 99 0.31 30.78 -27.89
CA PHE A 99 0.11 31.66 -29.06
C PHE A 99 -1.32 31.51 -29.59
N GLU A 100 -1.96 32.61 -29.99
CA GLU A 100 -3.21 32.59 -30.77
C GLU A 100 -2.93 31.95 -32.14
N GLY A 101 -3.07 30.63 -32.24
CA GLY A 101 -3.03 29.88 -33.49
C GLY A 101 -4.39 29.27 -33.80
N LYS A 102 -4.92 29.51 -35.00
CA LYS A 102 -6.15 28.87 -35.49
C LYS A 102 -6.00 27.35 -35.55
N TRP A 103 -7.03 26.65 -35.08
CA TRP A 103 -7.23 25.22 -35.22
C TRP A 103 -7.40 24.84 -36.70
N GLU A 104 -6.44 24.13 -37.28
CA GLU A 104 -6.62 23.42 -38.55
C GLU A 104 -6.12 21.97 -38.37
N GLY A 105 -7.05 21.02 -38.28
CA GLY A 105 -6.77 19.57 -38.21
C GLY A 105 -7.76 18.81 -37.34
N SER A 106 -8.31 17.73 -37.90
CA SER A 106 -9.44 16.89 -37.47
C SER A 106 -9.45 16.38 -36.03
N ASP A 107 -10.68 16.10 -35.56
CA ASP A 107 -11.08 15.46 -34.31
C ASP A 107 -10.09 14.42 -33.74
N ILE A 108 -9.94 14.46 -32.40
CA ILE A 108 -9.23 13.54 -31.49
C ILE A 108 -7.77 13.94 -31.14
N ILE A 109 -7.61 14.39 -29.89
CA ILE A 109 -6.44 14.28 -28.98
C ILE A 109 -5.04 14.19 -29.65
N GLY A 110 -4.34 15.34 -29.73
CA GLY A 110 -2.90 15.38 -30.03
C GLY A 110 -2.43 16.61 -30.81
N GLY A 111 -2.55 17.81 -30.24
CA GLY A 111 -2.01 19.04 -30.84
C GLY A 111 -0.60 19.38 -30.33
N LYS A 112 0.28 19.87 -31.22
CA LYS A 112 1.53 20.56 -30.84
C LYS A 112 1.19 21.97 -30.35
N TYR A 113 1.65 22.36 -29.17
CA TYR A 113 1.43 23.71 -28.63
C TYR A 113 2.68 24.57 -28.79
N HIS A 114 2.47 25.82 -29.20
CA HIS A 114 3.46 26.88 -29.12
C HIS A 114 3.04 27.83 -28.00
N GLY A 115 3.88 28.04 -26.98
CA GLY A 115 3.54 28.92 -25.86
C GLY A 115 4.78 29.60 -25.27
N ASN A 116 4.56 30.80 -24.72
CA ASN A 116 5.56 31.50 -23.92
C ASN A 116 5.42 31.04 -22.46
N PHE A 117 6.54 30.75 -21.83
CA PHE A 117 6.65 30.56 -20.38
C PHE A 117 7.31 31.81 -19.81
N GLY A 118 6.87 32.29 -18.65
CA GLY A 118 7.47 33.47 -18.05
C GLY A 118 7.44 33.49 -16.53
N ILE A 119 8.32 34.29 -15.94
CA ILE A 119 8.37 34.60 -14.51
C ILE A 119 8.09 36.08 -14.34
N GLU A 120 7.12 36.40 -13.49
CA GLU A 120 6.75 37.73 -13.07
C GLU A 120 7.14 37.94 -11.60
N PHE A 121 7.66 39.12 -11.30
CA PHE A 121 8.02 39.59 -9.99
C PHE A 121 7.10 40.76 -9.65
N TYR A 122 6.40 40.68 -8.53
CA TYR A 122 5.51 41.72 -8.04
C TYR A 122 6.05 42.31 -6.74
N ASP A 123 5.91 43.61 -6.51
CA ASP A 123 6.20 44.21 -5.21
C ASP A 123 5.11 43.93 -4.17
N SER A 124 5.30 44.44 -2.95
CA SER A 124 4.36 44.25 -1.83
C SER A 124 2.99 44.91 -2.04
N ASN A 125 2.81 45.67 -3.13
CA ASN A 125 1.53 46.29 -3.52
C ASN A 125 0.94 45.64 -4.79
N ASP A 126 1.39 44.42 -5.15
CA ASP A 126 1.00 43.70 -6.37
C ASP A 126 1.30 44.45 -7.68
N LYS A 127 2.29 45.37 -7.67
CA LYS A 127 2.76 45.98 -8.92
C LYS A 127 3.84 45.11 -9.54
N LEU A 128 3.67 44.75 -10.81
CA LEU A 128 4.69 44.02 -11.58
C LEU A 128 5.96 44.86 -11.67
N VAL A 129 7.04 44.40 -11.03
CA VAL A 129 8.35 45.07 -10.99
C VAL A 129 9.35 44.49 -11.99
N ALA A 130 9.22 43.20 -12.33
CA ALA A 130 10.01 42.59 -13.40
C ALA A 130 9.24 41.44 -14.04
N ARG A 131 9.44 41.20 -15.33
CA ARG A 131 8.87 40.08 -16.08
C ARG A 131 9.94 39.53 -17.00
N HIS A 132 10.08 38.21 -17.03
CA HIS A 132 10.97 37.50 -17.94
C HIS A 132 10.15 36.51 -18.75
N ASP A 133 10.24 36.60 -20.08
CA ASP A 133 9.45 35.82 -21.02
C ASP A 133 10.36 34.96 -21.90
N TRP A 134 9.98 33.70 -22.09
CA TRP A 134 10.75 32.74 -22.89
C TRP A 134 9.84 31.99 -23.86
N THR A 135 10.29 31.86 -25.11
CA THR A 135 9.60 31.09 -26.14
C THR A 135 10.30 29.75 -26.33
N THR A 136 9.60 28.65 -26.05
CA THR A 136 10.17 27.29 -26.16
C THR A 136 9.17 26.33 -26.83
N TRP A 137 9.69 25.30 -27.50
CA TRP A 137 8.90 24.29 -28.19
C TRP A 137 8.51 23.19 -27.19
N TRP A 138 7.23 23.04 -26.86
CA TRP A 138 6.76 22.02 -25.92
C TRP A 138 5.76 21.05 -26.54
N HIS A 139 5.79 19.81 -26.06
CA HIS A 139 4.64 18.91 -26.10
C HIS A 139 3.90 19.04 -24.77
N VAL A 140 2.79 19.77 -24.73
CA VAL A 140 1.97 19.91 -23.52
C VAL A 140 0.68 19.12 -23.70
N ALA A 141 0.40 18.16 -22.83
CA ALA A 141 -0.95 17.66 -22.60
C ALA A 141 -1.65 18.67 -21.67
N THR A 142 -2.54 19.50 -22.19
CA THR A 142 -3.18 20.57 -21.40
C THR A 142 -4.44 20.07 -20.67
N ASN A 143 -4.58 20.50 -19.42
CA ASN A 143 -5.78 20.38 -18.60
C ASN A 143 -6.83 21.41 -19.05
N LYS A 144 -8.12 21.03 -19.12
CA LYS A 144 -9.22 22.00 -19.30
C LYS A 144 -9.38 22.83 -18.02
N ILE A 145 -9.36 24.15 -18.17
CA ILE A 145 -9.61 25.15 -17.13
C ILE A 145 -11.06 25.63 -17.29
N TRP A 146 -11.90 25.45 -16.26
CA TRP A 146 -13.17 26.17 -16.11
C TRP A 146 -13.08 26.98 -14.81
N GLY A 147 -13.24 28.29 -14.91
CA GLY A 147 -13.50 29.18 -13.78
C GLY A 147 -14.85 29.84 -14.01
N SER A 148 -15.80 29.60 -13.12
CA SER A 148 -17.06 30.35 -13.05
C SER A 148 -16.84 31.64 -12.26
N LEU A 149 -17.36 32.73 -12.82
CA LEU A 149 -17.61 34.04 -12.21
C LEU A 149 -16.39 34.96 -11.96
N GLY A 150 -16.12 35.80 -12.97
CA GLY A 150 -16.08 37.26 -12.79
C GLY A 150 -14.91 37.92 -12.06
N GLU A 151 -13.97 37.20 -11.45
CA GLU A 151 -12.79 37.80 -10.81
C GLU A 151 -11.47 37.18 -11.31
N PRO A 152 -10.38 37.97 -11.40
CA PRO A 152 -9.07 37.45 -11.78
C PRO A 152 -8.57 36.44 -10.74
N LEU A 153 -8.54 35.17 -11.13
CA LEU A 153 -7.96 34.07 -10.35
C LEU A 153 -6.48 34.36 -10.04
N GLU A 154 -6.16 34.52 -8.76
CA GLU A 154 -4.78 34.46 -8.28
C GLU A 154 -4.29 33.01 -8.32
N PHE A 155 -3.40 32.70 -9.25
CA PHE A 155 -2.73 31.39 -9.31
C PHE A 155 -1.53 31.36 -8.36
N THR A 156 -1.61 30.59 -7.28
CA THR A 156 -0.43 30.14 -6.52
C THR A 156 0.06 28.83 -7.11
N PHE A 157 1.18 28.85 -7.85
CA PHE A 157 1.79 27.63 -8.35
C PHE A 157 2.50 26.88 -7.21
N ASN A 158 1.92 25.76 -6.77
CA ASN A 158 2.70 24.66 -6.19
C ASN A 158 3.28 23.86 -7.36
N VAL A 159 4.50 24.18 -7.78
CA VAL A 159 5.19 23.44 -8.84
C VAL A 159 5.59 22.07 -8.30
N ASN A 160 4.77 21.06 -8.55
CA ASN A 160 5.10 19.66 -8.32
C ASN A 160 5.48 19.04 -9.69
N PRO A 161 6.76 18.72 -9.95
CA PRO A 161 7.23 18.37 -11.29
C PRO A 161 6.78 16.95 -11.67
N SER A 162 5.79 16.87 -12.54
CA SER A 162 5.25 15.63 -13.11
C SER A 162 5.80 15.37 -14.53
N SER A 163 7.04 14.89 -14.65
CA SER A 163 7.49 14.02 -15.76
C SER A 163 8.96 13.63 -15.58
N SER A 164 9.21 12.33 -15.32
CA SER A 164 10.34 11.48 -15.76
C SER A 164 11.77 12.02 -16.01
N TYR A 165 12.19 13.15 -15.45
CA TYR A 165 13.60 13.49 -15.22
C TYR A 165 13.69 14.54 -14.10
N ARG A 166 13.95 14.09 -12.86
CA ARG A 166 14.05 14.94 -11.67
C ARG A 166 15.44 15.58 -11.61
N GLY A 167 15.52 16.89 -11.79
CA GLY A 167 16.64 17.76 -11.42
C GLY A 167 16.02 19.00 -10.75
N GLY A 168 16.46 19.31 -9.54
CA GLY A 168 15.65 20.02 -8.54
C GLY A 168 15.49 21.53 -8.72
N LEU A 169 14.33 22.03 -8.31
CA LEU A 169 14.29 23.13 -7.36
C LEU A 169 14.69 22.52 -6.01
N THR A 170 15.92 22.76 -5.56
CA THR A 170 16.31 22.45 -4.19
C THR A 170 15.50 23.36 -3.27
N LYS A 171 14.57 22.78 -2.51
CA LYS A 171 14.07 23.40 -1.28
C LYS A 171 15.26 23.44 -0.31
N GLY A 172 16.10 24.46 -0.46
CA GLY A 172 17.00 24.88 0.61
C GLY A 172 16.23 25.91 1.43
N ASP A 173 16.34 25.85 2.75
CA ASP A 173 15.85 26.88 3.68
C ASP A 173 16.67 28.18 3.57
N GLY A 174 17.01 28.58 2.34
CA GLY A 174 17.72 29.81 2.03
C GLY A 174 16.74 30.97 1.94
N GLU A 175 17.10 32.10 2.53
CA GLU A 175 16.36 33.35 2.41
C GLU A 175 16.25 33.74 0.92
N PRO A 176 15.04 33.83 0.33
CA PRO A 176 14.87 34.13 -1.11
C PRO A 176 15.51 35.45 -1.56
N SER A 177 15.84 36.34 -0.62
CA SER A 177 16.54 37.62 -0.83
C SER A 177 17.99 37.51 -1.26
N LYS A 178 18.58 36.30 -1.28
CA LYS A 178 20.01 36.09 -1.59
C LYS A 178 20.27 35.42 -2.94
N ILE A 179 19.33 35.50 -3.89
CA ILE A 179 19.51 34.91 -5.22
C ILE A 179 20.53 35.73 -6.01
N LYS A 180 21.66 35.10 -6.38
CA LYS A 180 22.71 35.69 -7.22
C LYS A 180 22.77 35.14 -8.64
N LYS A 181 22.15 33.98 -8.88
CA LYS A 181 22.42 33.18 -10.08
C LYS A 181 21.23 32.33 -10.53
N ILE A 182 20.96 32.34 -11.82
CA ILE A 182 20.01 31.44 -12.47
C ILE A 182 20.68 30.77 -13.68
N ARG A 183 20.63 29.44 -13.75
CA ARG A 183 21.27 28.64 -14.81
C ARG A 183 20.25 27.76 -15.53
N PHE A 184 20.34 27.70 -16.85
CA PHE A 184 19.47 26.91 -17.71
C PHE A 184 20.28 25.91 -18.52
N TYR A 185 19.86 24.64 -18.55
CA TYR A 185 20.51 23.56 -19.29
C TYR A 185 19.66 23.15 -20.49
N SER A 186 20.30 22.98 -21.64
CA SER A 186 19.76 22.39 -22.86
C SER A 186 20.59 21.16 -23.24
N SER A 187 19.95 20.00 -23.41
CA SER A 187 20.61 18.78 -23.91
C SER A 187 20.24 18.55 -25.37
N GLY A 188 21.22 18.39 -26.24
CA GLY A 188 21.02 18.34 -27.70
C GLY A 188 20.23 17.14 -28.27
N SER A 189 19.70 16.23 -27.45
CA SER A 189 19.02 15.01 -27.91
C SER A 189 17.54 14.89 -27.52
N SER A 190 16.94 15.88 -26.84
CA SER A 190 15.49 15.91 -26.59
C SER A 190 14.97 17.33 -26.36
N THR A 191 13.71 17.58 -26.71
CA THR A 191 12.97 18.85 -26.64
C THR A 191 12.65 19.31 -25.21
N THR A 192 13.51 19.03 -24.22
CA THR A 192 13.30 19.40 -22.81
C THR A 192 14.44 20.28 -22.29
N GLY A 193 14.15 21.52 -21.88
CA GLY A 193 15.06 22.36 -21.12
C GLY A 193 14.96 22.08 -19.61
N LYS A 194 16.08 22.19 -18.88
CA LYS A 194 16.11 22.18 -17.41
C LYS A 194 16.54 23.54 -16.89
N PHE A 195 16.15 23.92 -15.68
CA PHE A 195 16.66 25.11 -15.00
C PHE A 195 17.07 24.79 -13.56
N SER A 196 18.02 25.56 -13.03
CA SER A 196 18.40 25.56 -11.61
C SER A 196 18.56 26.99 -11.11
N VAL A 197 18.11 27.22 -9.88
CA VAL A 197 18.33 28.44 -9.10
C VAL A 197 19.29 28.07 -7.98
N ILE A 198 20.41 28.79 -7.85
CA ILE A 198 21.48 28.43 -6.90
C ILE A 198 21.57 29.48 -5.80
N TRP A 199 21.53 29.02 -4.54
CA TRP A 199 21.80 29.80 -3.33
C TRP A 199 23.20 29.44 -2.78
N ASP A 200 23.97 30.42 -2.28
CA ASP A 200 25.39 30.25 -1.90
C ASP A 200 25.65 29.29 -0.71
N ASP A 201 24.63 28.78 -0.01
CA ASP A 201 24.81 27.93 1.19
C ASP A 201 24.48 26.43 1.01
N LEU A 202 24.11 25.99 -0.21
CA LEU A 202 23.82 24.56 -0.44
C LEU A 202 25.12 23.78 -0.66
N LYS A 203 25.62 23.15 0.41
CA LYS A 203 26.61 22.07 0.34
C LYS A 203 26.18 21.04 -0.71
N GLU A 204 27.18 20.48 -1.41
CA GLU A 204 27.03 19.32 -2.29
C GLU A 204 26.13 18.28 -1.62
N ILE A 205 24.97 18.06 -2.23
CA ILE A 205 23.96 17.13 -1.75
C ILE A 205 24.57 15.73 -1.80
N SER A 206 24.63 15.04 -0.67
CA SER A 206 25.22 13.70 -0.61
C SER A 206 24.47 12.74 -1.53
N PHE A 207 25.20 11.76 -2.07
CA PHE A 207 24.71 10.74 -3.01
C PHE A 207 23.42 10.02 -2.54
N ASP A 208 23.25 9.92 -1.22
CA ASP A 208 22.07 9.35 -0.56
C ASP A 208 20.76 10.12 -0.82
N GLU A 209 20.80 11.44 -1.00
CA GLU A 209 19.60 12.25 -1.17
C GLU A 209 18.97 12.09 -2.56
N TYR A 210 19.76 11.67 -3.56
CA TYR A 210 19.29 11.53 -4.94
C TYR A 210 18.55 10.21 -5.19
N ILE A 211 18.88 9.17 -4.41
CA ILE A 211 18.38 7.80 -4.63
C ILE A 211 17.09 7.51 -3.82
N PHE A 212 16.82 8.23 -2.72
CA PHE A 212 15.69 7.91 -1.81
C PHE A 212 14.80 9.10 -1.35
N PRO A 213 14.33 9.98 -2.26
CA PRO A 213 13.61 11.21 -1.89
C PRO A 213 12.31 11.01 -1.07
N GLY A 214 11.55 9.95 -1.30
CA GLY A 214 10.29 9.76 -0.60
C GLY A 214 10.42 9.12 0.79
N ILE A 215 11.55 8.47 1.09
CA ILE A 215 11.91 8.13 2.47
C ILE A 215 12.14 9.43 3.24
N LYS A 216 12.90 10.38 2.68
CA LYS A 216 13.08 11.71 3.30
C LYS A 216 11.74 12.42 3.49
N LYS A 217 10.83 12.38 2.52
CA LYS A 217 9.46 12.91 2.69
C LYS A 217 8.73 12.23 3.86
N PHE A 218 8.76 10.91 3.96
CA PHE A 218 8.13 10.18 5.06
C PHE A 218 8.75 10.53 6.42
N LEU A 219 10.08 10.54 6.51
CA LEU A 219 10.83 10.91 7.70
C LEU A 219 10.55 12.37 8.11
N TYR A 220 10.50 13.29 7.15
CA TYR A 220 10.09 14.68 7.37
C TYR A 220 8.64 14.77 7.85
N LEU A 221 7.72 13.97 7.29
CA LEU A 221 6.33 13.92 7.77
C LEU A 221 6.25 13.42 9.21
N ILE A 222 7.03 12.40 9.58
CA ILE A 222 7.13 11.89 10.95
C ILE A 222 7.60 13.00 11.89
N ASP A 223 8.65 13.71 11.48
CA ASP A 223 9.33 14.75 12.23
C ASP A 223 8.42 15.98 12.45
N GLU A 224 7.98 16.61 11.36
CA GLU A 224 7.27 17.89 11.36
C GLU A 224 5.80 17.76 11.73
N ASN A 225 5.13 16.73 11.18
CA ASN A 225 3.72 16.52 11.48
C ASN A 225 3.53 15.63 12.68
N LYS A 226 4.61 15.35 13.44
CA LYS A 226 4.46 14.81 14.77
C LYS A 226 3.62 13.52 14.63
N ILE A 227 4.05 12.54 13.82
CA ILE A 227 3.24 11.32 13.64
C ILE A 227 3.40 10.39 14.85
N TYR A 228 4.64 10.24 15.32
CA TYR A 228 5.06 9.29 16.35
C TYR A 228 5.80 9.96 17.51
N ASP A 229 5.38 11.15 17.97
CA ASP A 229 6.03 11.83 19.12
C ASP A 229 5.64 11.10 20.40
N ASN A 230 6.40 10.07 20.70
CA ASN A 230 5.82 8.91 21.34
C ASN A 230 5.86 9.00 22.88
N TRP A 231 6.71 9.81 23.52
CA TRP A 231 6.85 9.77 24.98
C TRP A 231 6.07 10.84 25.75
N ASN A 232 5.98 12.05 25.20
CA ASN A 232 5.40 13.21 25.89
C ASN A 232 3.90 13.39 25.65
N LEU A 233 3.25 12.47 24.93
CA LEU A 233 1.80 12.52 24.73
C LEU A 233 1.04 12.19 26.02
N PRO A 234 -0.13 12.81 26.25
CA PRO A 234 -1.00 12.44 27.36
C PRO A 234 -1.27 10.94 27.38
N GLU A 235 -1.35 10.36 28.57
CA GLU A 235 -1.73 8.95 28.74
C GLU A 235 -3.07 8.66 28.05
N TYR A 236 -3.23 7.44 27.52
CA TYR A 236 -4.48 7.08 26.88
C TYR A 236 -5.66 7.10 27.84
N LYS A 237 -6.57 8.03 27.55
CA LYS A 237 -7.80 8.25 28.28
C LYS A 237 -8.97 7.97 27.34
N GLU A 238 -9.48 6.74 27.37
CA GLU A 238 -10.79 6.40 26.76
C GLU A 238 -11.93 6.99 27.60
N PHE A 239 -11.90 8.30 27.83
CA PHE A 239 -12.99 9.03 28.45
C PHE A 239 -13.94 9.44 27.34
N PHE A 240 -15.00 8.65 27.16
CA PHE A 240 -16.25 9.18 26.67
C PHE A 240 -17.05 9.65 27.89
N LEU A 241 -17.89 10.67 27.74
CA LEU A 241 -18.76 11.16 28.82
C LEU A 241 -19.70 10.08 29.40
N ASN A 242 -19.72 8.87 28.81
CA ASN A 242 -20.65 7.77 29.09
C ASN A 242 -22.12 8.25 29.08
N LYS A 243 -22.37 9.34 28.36
CA LYS A 243 -23.65 10.02 28.27
C LYS A 243 -24.07 10.02 26.80
N SER A 244 -25.10 9.24 26.50
CA SER A 244 -25.82 9.29 25.22
C SER A 244 -27.26 9.69 25.52
N SER A 245 -27.60 10.96 25.33
CA SER A 245 -28.91 11.49 25.70
C SER A 245 -29.32 12.64 24.83
N LEU A 246 -30.62 12.81 24.63
CA LEU A 246 -31.21 13.94 23.95
C LEU A 246 -32.24 14.59 24.88
N ASN A 247 -31.98 15.84 25.28
CA ASN A 247 -32.81 16.58 26.24
C ASN A 247 -33.45 17.80 25.55
N LYS A 248 -34.75 17.98 25.73
CA LYS A 248 -35.44 19.20 25.30
C LYS A 248 -35.52 20.19 26.46
N LYS A 249 -35.02 21.41 26.27
CA LYS A 249 -35.11 22.50 27.25
C LYS A 249 -35.73 23.73 26.59
N GLY A 250 -37.01 23.97 26.84
CA GLY A 250 -37.75 25.04 26.16
C GLY A 250 -37.75 24.85 24.64
N ASN A 251 -37.19 25.83 23.91
CA ASN A 251 -37.11 25.86 22.45
C ASN A 251 -35.81 25.31 21.87
N ILE A 252 -34.96 24.68 22.69
CA ILE A 252 -33.71 24.05 22.25
C ILE A 252 -33.64 22.56 22.59
N PHE A 253 -32.82 21.84 21.84
CA PHE A 253 -32.54 20.42 21.99
C PHE A 253 -31.03 20.23 22.22
N GLU A 254 -30.66 19.66 23.37
CA GLU A 254 -29.28 19.32 23.71
C GLU A 254 -29.03 17.83 23.48
N LEU A 255 -28.16 17.52 22.53
CA LEU A 255 -27.78 16.17 22.13
C LEU A 255 -26.37 15.87 22.61
N TYR A 256 -26.22 14.89 23.50
CA TYR A 256 -24.94 14.45 24.05
C TYR A 256 -24.56 13.11 23.43
N GLY A 257 -23.44 13.03 22.73
CA GLY A 257 -22.90 11.79 22.16
C GLY A 257 -21.38 11.84 22.02
N GLY A 258 -20.71 10.72 22.33
CA GLY A 258 -19.26 10.71 22.47
C GLY A 258 -18.77 11.74 23.49
N ASN A 259 -17.87 12.63 23.08
CA ASN A 259 -17.43 13.81 23.84
C ASN A 259 -17.95 15.13 23.26
N LEU A 260 -19.07 15.09 22.55
CA LEU A 260 -19.69 16.26 21.95
C LEU A 260 -21.07 16.52 22.57
N MET A 261 -21.41 17.79 22.68
CA MET A 261 -22.80 18.23 22.84
C MET A 261 -23.16 19.18 21.72
N LEU A 262 -24.24 18.86 21.01
CA LEU A 262 -24.84 19.72 20.01
C LEU A 262 -26.13 20.33 20.56
N VAL A 263 -26.31 21.63 20.36
CA VAL A 263 -27.51 22.36 20.77
C VAL A 263 -28.24 22.85 19.53
N PHE A 264 -29.39 22.27 19.25
CA PHE A 264 -30.24 22.64 18.14
C PHE A 264 -31.41 23.52 18.58
N SER A 265 -31.82 24.44 17.72
CA SER A 265 -33.04 25.22 17.87
C SER A 265 -34.29 24.37 17.56
N SER A 266 -35.47 24.91 17.86
CA SER A 266 -36.73 24.35 17.38
C SER A 266 -36.91 24.41 15.85
N SER A 267 -36.23 25.34 15.17
CA SER A 267 -36.15 25.42 13.70
C SER A 267 -35.19 24.39 13.08
N GLY A 268 -34.39 23.69 13.90
CA GLY A 268 -33.43 22.68 13.45
C GLY A 268 -32.04 23.23 13.11
N GLU A 269 -31.79 24.50 13.39
CA GLU A 269 -30.48 25.13 13.26
C GLU A 269 -29.60 24.69 14.43
N LEU A 270 -28.32 24.39 14.15
CA LEU A 270 -27.35 24.29 15.23
C LEU A 270 -27.19 25.71 15.79
N HIS A 271 -27.03 25.84 17.10
CA HIS A 271 -26.68 27.10 17.78
C HIS A 271 -25.30 26.99 18.42
N GLN A 272 -25.00 25.81 18.96
CA GLN A 272 -23.80 25.59 19.74
C GLN A 272 -23.30 24.16 19.59
N MET A 273 -21.98 24.02 19.45
CA MET A 273 -21.27 22.77 19.68
C MET A 273 -20.34 22.94 20.89
N LYS A 274 -20.36 21.98 21.81
CA LYS A 274 -19.39 21.90 22.91
C LYS A 274 -18.55 20.64 22.74
N ASP A 275 -17.23 20.83 22.70
CA ASP A 275 -16.25 19.75 22.76
C ASP A 275 -15.80 19.61 24.22
N PHE A 276 -16.10 18.47 24.84
CA PHE A 276 -15.73 18.23 26.24
C PHE A 276 -14.29 17.76 26.44
N VAL A 277 -13.63 17.27 25.39
CA VAL A 277 -12.20 16.94 25.45
C VAL A 277 -11.40 18.25 25.49
N ARG A 278 -11.74 19.17 24.58
CA ARG A 278 -11.06 20.46 24.47
C ARG A 278 -11.49 21.47 25.52
N GLY A 279 -12.76 21.41 25.94
CA GLY A 279 -13.39 22.38 26.85
C GLY A 279 -14.03 23.57 26.12
N ASP A 280 -13.98 23.61 24.79
CA ASP A 280 -14.44 24.74 23.98
C ASP A 280 -15.96 24.73 23.77
N ILE A 281 -16.51 25.93 23.68
CA ILE A 281 -17.90 26.19 23.28
C ILE A 281 -17.88 27.03 22.01
N LEU A 282 -18.39 26.44 20.93
CA LEU A 282 -18.44 27.05 19.61
C LEU A 282 -19.87 27.45 19.29
N LYS A 283 -20.09 28.74 19.06
CA LYS A 283 -21.36 29.25 18.55
C LYS A 283 -21.41 29.09 17.04
N PHE A 284 -22.52 28.59 16.54
CA PHE A 284 -22.72 28.35 15.12
C PHE A 284 -24.22 28.40 14.86
N ASP A 285 -24.75 29.58 14.55
CA ASP A 285 -26.20 29.83 14.38
C ASP A 285 -26.64 29.58 12.93
N LYS A 286 -26.43 28.35 12.45
CA LYS A 286 -26.71 27.96 11.06
C LYS A 286 -27.21 26.53 10.97
N ASP A 287 -27.87 26.24 9.86
CA ASP A 287 -28.17 24.87 9.46
C ASP A 287 -26.85 24.11 9.21
N ILE A 288 -26.71 22.90 9.77
CA ILE A 288 -25.53 22.06 9.51
C ILE A 288 -25.50 21.52 8.08
N PHE A 289 -26.61 21.63 7.35
CA PHE A 289 -26.70 21.28 5.94
C PHE A 289 -27.13 22.48 5.11
N SER A 290 -26.31 22.84 4.13
CA SER A 290 -26.70 23.72 3.02
C SER A 290 -26.97 22.87 1.78
N ILE A 291 -28.05 23.19 1.06
CA ILE A 291 -28.50 22.42 -0.09
C ILE A 291 -28.68 23.38 -1.25
N PHE A 292 -28.01 23.10 -2.36
CA PHE A 292 -27.96 23.96 -3.53
C PHE A 292 -28.56 23.23 -4.74
N ASP A 293 -29.34 23.95 -5.54
CA ASP A 293 -29.97 23.43 -6.76
C ASP A 293 -28.98 23.47 -7.92
N GLY A 294 -28.51 22.30 -8.35
CA GLY A 294 -27.55 22.17 -9.44
C GLY A 294 -28.12 22.54 -10.81
N ASP A 295 -29.45 22.66 -10.95
CA ASP A 295 -30.08 23.14 -12.17
C ASP A 295 -30.26 24.68 -12.20
N LYS A 296 -29.93 25.37 -11.10
CA LYS A 296 -30.04 26.83 -10.95
C LYS A 296 -28.72 27.44 -10.49
N ASP A 297 -27.63 27.12 -11.18
CA ASP A 297 -26.29 27.64 -10.89
C ASP A 297 -25.87 27.54 -9.40
N PHE A 298 -26.30 26.45 -8.74
CA PHE A 298 -26.06 26.20 -7.32
C PHE A 298 -26.65 27.28 -6.38
N GLU A 299 -27.81 27.84 -6.71
CA GLU A 299 -28.60 28.64 -5.77
C GLU A 299 -29.03 27.82 -4.53
N GLU A 300 -28.91 28.40 -3.34
CA GLU A 300 -29.31 27.72 -2.10
C GLU A 300 -30.84 27.54 -2.02
N ILE A 301 -31.27 26.31 -1.77
CA ILE A 301 -32.67 25.93 -1.68
C ILE A 301 -33.25 26.42 -0.35
N LYS A 302 -34.23 27.32 -0.44
CA LYS A 302 -35.02 27.77 0.73
C LYS A 302 -36.16 26.79 1.02
N PHE A 303 -36.23 26.31 2.26
CA PHE A 303 -37.30 25.44 2.74
C PHE A 303 -38.41 26.24 3.39
N LEU A 304 -39.66 25.99 2.97
CA LEU A 304 -40.85 26.71 3.44
C LEU A 304 -41.36 26.12 4.76
N ASN A 305 -41.29 24.81 4.91
CA ASN A 305 -41.72 24.09 6.10
C ASN A 305 -40.51 23.48 6.79
N LYS A 306 -40.25 23.87 8.04
CA LYS A 306 -39.28 23.23 8.93
C LYS A 306 -40.00 22.65 10.14
N LYS A 307 -39.73 21.39 10.46
CA LYS A 307 -40.30 20.72 11.64
C LYS A 307 -39.23 19.90 12.33
N THR A 308 -39.05 20.11 13.62
CA THR A 308 -38.15 19.32 14.46
C THR A 308 -38.96 18.40 15.37
N VAL A 309 -38.72 17.09 15.26
CA VAL A 309 -39.41 16.05 16.01
C VAL A 309 -38.40 15.27 16.85
N TYR A 310 -38.79 14.96 18.08
CA TYR A 310 -38.02 14.09 18.96
C TYR A 310 -38.72 12.74 19.09
N LYS A 311 -37.99 11.64 18.86
CA LYS A 311 -38.52 10.29 19.08
C LYS A 311 -37.39 9.34 19.48
N LYS A 312 -37.53 8.68 20.64
CA LYS A 312 -36.65 7.58 21.08
C LYS A 312 -35.14 7.91 20.97
N ASN A 313 -34.70 9.03 21.55
CA ASN A 313 -33.31 9.53 21.47
C ASN A 313 -32.80 9.96 20.09
N ILE A 314 -33.66 10.07 19.09
CA ILE A 314 -33.34 10.59 17.77
C ILE A 314 -33.95 11.98 17.62
N LEU A 315 -33.16 12.93 17.11
CA LEU A 315 -33.64 14.23 16.64
C LEU A 315 -33.90 14.14 15.14
N GLU A 316 -35.15 14.30 14.72
CA GLU A 316 -35.52 14.37 13.31
C GLU A 316 -35.80 15.82 12.93
N ILE A 317 -35.05 16.35 11.96
CA ILE A 317 -35.27 17.67 11.37
C ILE A 317 -35.81 17.45 9.95
N LEU A 318 -37.07 17.81 9.74
CA LEU A 318 -37.76 17.75 8.45
C LEU A 318 -37.78 19.13 7.82
N LYS A 319 -37.37 19.22 6.54
CA LYS A 319 -37.44 20.42 5.73
C LYS A 319 -38.11 20.11 4.38
N GLU A 320 -39.06 20.93 3.97
CA GLU A 320 -39.81 20.74 2.72
C GLU A 320 -40.02 22.05 1.96
N ASN A 321 -39.91 22.01 0.63
CA ASN A 321 -40.16 23.16 -0.26
C ASN A 321 -41.11 22.82 -1.44
N GLY A 322 -41.81 21.69 -1.37
CA GLY A 322 -42.68 21.17 -2.43
C GLY A 322 -41.97 20.25 -3.42
N GLU A 323 -40.74 20.55 -3.82
CA GLU A 323 -39.97 19.73 -4.77
C GLU A 323 -39.07 18.71 -4.08
N ILE A 324 -38.53 19.04 -2.90
CA ILE A 324 -37.64 18.21 -2.11
C ILE A 324 -38.20 18.07 -0.69
N THR A 325 -38.16 16.85 -0.17
CA THR A 325 -38.27 16.57 1.26
C THR A 325 -36.90 16.14 1.77
N PHE A 326 -36.32 16.93 2.66
CA PHE A 326 -35.06 16.64 3.33
C PHE A 326 -35.32 16.27 4.79
N ARG A 327 -34.85 15.09 5.21
CA ARG A 327 -34.91 14.64 6.60
C ARG A 327 -33.50 14.41 7.11
N ASN A 328 -33.22 14.94 8.29
CA ASN A 328 -31.98 14.69 9.00
C ASN A 328 -32.30 14.01 10.34
N PHE A 329 -31.75 12.82 10.56
CA PHE A 329 -31.88 12.04 11.78
C PHE A 329 -30.55 12.07 12.53
N ILE A 330 -30.53 12.69 13.71
CA ILE A 330 -29.32 12.80 14.53
C ILE A 330 -29.48 11.90 15.76
N GLU A 331 -28.60 10.93 15.88
CA GLU A 331 -28.60 9.91 16.92
C GLU A 331 -27.28 9.96 17.71
N PRO A 332 -27.32 10.30 19.02
CA PRO A 332 -26.16 10.19 19.87
C PRO A 332 -25.92 8.75 20.30
N THR A 333 -24.67 8.31 20.25
CA THR A 333 -24.21 7.08 20.91
C THR A 333 -23.17 7.40 21.96
N LYS A 334 -22.74 6.38 22.72
CA LYS A 334 -21.68 6.56 23.72
C LYS A 334 -20.33 6.97 23.11
N ARG A 335 -20.07 6.67 21.84
CA ARG A 335 -18.77 6.87 21.19
C ARG A 335 -18.75 8.02 20.18
N ALA A 336 -19.88 8.25 19.51
CA ALA A 336 -19.98 9.24 18.44
C ALA A 336 -21.42 9.73 18.30
N ILE A 337 -21.62 10.74 17.46
CA ILE A 337 -22.95 11.14 17.00
C ILE A 337 -23.08 10.71 15.53
N PHE A 338 -24.17 10.02 15.23
CA PHE A 338 -24.54 9.63 13.87
C PHE A 338 -25.57 10.60 13.32
N CYS A 339 -25.41 10.96 12.06
CA CYS A 339 -26.27 11.90 11.36
C CYS A 339 -26.66 11.30 10.02
N LYS A 340 -27.89 10.82 9.91
CA LYS A 340 -28.42 10.23 8.69
C LYS A 340 -29.30 11.25 7.97
N ILE A 341 -28.96 11.57 6.73
CA ILE A 341 -29.82 12.36 5.85
C ILE A 341 -30.63 11.43 4.94
N SER A 342 -31.86 11.84 4.65
CA SER A 342 -32.80 11.16 3.76
C SER A 342 -33.43 12.22 2.87
N ILE A 343 -33.17 12.14 1.58
CA ILE A 343 -33.57 13.15 0.62
C ILE A 343 -34.50 12.51 -0.38
N ARG A 344 -35.74 13.00 -0.43
CA ARG A 344 -36.75 12.55 -1.37
C ARG A 344 -37.00 13.62 -2.42
N ASN A 345 -36.96 13.22 -3.69
CA ASN A 345 -37.37 14.05 -4.79
C ASN A 345 -38.89 13.90 -5.00
N ASN A 346 -39.66 14.95 -4.71
CA ASN A 346 -41.11 14.95 -4.89
C ASN A 346 -41.54 15.40 -6.30
N SER A 347 -40.61 15.90 -7.11
CA SER A 347 -40.89 16.35 -8.47
C SER A 347 -40.97 15.21 -9.49
N GLU A 348 -41.39 15.53 -10.71
CA GLU A 348 -41.45 14.60 -11.85
C GLU A 348 -40.14 14.54 -12.66
N LYS A 349 -39.12 15.34 -12.29
CA LYS A 349 -37.83 15.42 -12.99
C LYS A 349 -36.72 14.95 -12.07
N ILE A 350 -35.59 14.52 -12.64
CA ILE A 350 -34.38 14.28 -11.84
C ILE A 350 -33.97 15.61 -11.18
N LYS A 351 -33.62 15.55 -9.90
CA LYS A 351 -33.10 16.71 -9.16
C LYS A 351 -31.61 16.57 -8.93
N LYS A 352 -30.85 17.56 -9.39
CA LYS A 352 -29.41 17.68 -9.18
C LYS A 352 -29.18 18.54 -7.95
N LEU A 353 -28.57 17.98 -6.92
CA LEU A 353 -28.36 18.67 -5.65
C LEU A 353 -26.89 18.66 -5.29
N TYR A 354 -26.38 19.80 -4.86
CA TYR A 354 -25.12 19.90 -4.16
C TYR A 354 -25.40 20.13 -2.67
N ILE A 355 -24.86 19.27 -1.81
CA ILE A 355 -25.16 19.28 -0.37
C ILE A 355 -23.85 19.45 0.37
N GLU A 356 -23.84 20.40 1.31
CA GLU A 356 -22.73 20.63 2.21
C GLU A 356 -23.11 20.32 3.65
N LEU A 357 -22.44 19.36 4.27
CA LEU A 357 -22.36 19.25 5.72
C LEU A 357 -21.33 20.26 6.22
N ASN A 358 -21.72 21.16 7.12
CA ASN A 358 -20.86 22.16 7.74
C ASN A 358 -20.90 22.01 9.26
N LEU A 359 -19.76 21.66 9.86
CA LEU A 359 -19.62 21.56 11.31
C LEU A 359 -18.59 22.59 11.80
N PRO A 360 -18.91 23.39 12.83
CA PRO A 360 -17.92 24.24 13.47
C PRO A 360 -16.86 23.35 14.15
N PHE A 361 -15.61 23.80 14.20
CA PHE A 361 -14.57 23.19 15.04
C PHE A 361 -13.62 24.28 15.56
N SER A 362 -12.75 23.91 16.51
CA SER A 362 -11.74 24.78 17.10
C SER A 362 -10.37 24.13 16.96
N THR A 363 -9.36 24.92 16.64
CA THR A 363 -7.97 24.48 16.51
C THR A 363 -7.01 25.46 17.14
N GLU A 364 -5.81 24.96 17.46
CA GLU A 364 -4.67 25.80 17.82
C GLU A 364 -3.93 26.28 16.57
N GLU A 365 -2.92 27.13 16.76
CA GLU A 365 -2.05 27.58 15.66
C GLU A 365 -1.27 26.41 15.02
N GLU A 366 -1.00 25.35 15.79
CA GLU A 366 -0.26 24.15 15.38
C GLU A 366 -1.15 22.91 15.20
N SER A 367 -2.34 23.06 14.61
CA SER A 367 -3.20 21.89 14.33
C SER A 367 -2.93 21.28 12.96
N PHE A 368 -3.24 19.99 12.83
CA PHE A 368 -3.00 19.17 11.65
C PHE A 368 -4.30 18.57 11.11
N PHE A 369 -4.32 18.33 9.81
CA PHE A 369 -5.42 17.72 9.07
C PHE A 369 -4.96 16.46 8.36
N PHE A 370 -5.77 15.42 8.49
CA PHE A 370 -5.60 14.14 7.83
C PHE A 370 -6.90 13.75 7.12
N ASP A 371 -6.84 13.47 5.83
CA ASP A 371 -8.00 13.06 5.02
C ASP A 371 -7.92 11.60 4.56
N GLY A 372 -7.00 10.83 5.11
CA GLY A 372 -6.77 9.47 4.66
C GLY A 372 -5.67 9.30 3.63
N CYS A 373 -5.16 10.38 3.05
CA CYS A 373 -4.15 10.33 1.99
C CYS A 373 -3.00 11.28 2.22
N GLU A 374 -3.26 12.43 2.83
CA GLU A 374 -2.23 13.37 3.21
C GLU A 374 -2.37 13.79 4.65
N LEU A 375 -1.23 14.10 5.24
CA LEU A 375 -1.13 14.71 6.55
C LEU A 375 -0.50 16.09 6.35
N LEU A 376 -1.25 17.13 6.70
CA LEU A 376 -0.87 18.51 6.46
C LEU A 376 -1.03 19.32 7.74
N LYS A 377 -0.09 20.21 8.05
CA LYS A 377 -0.35 21.32 8.97
C LYS A 377 -1.49 22.15 8.38
N LEU A 378 -2.47 22.53 9.21
CA LEU A 378 -3.66 23.22 8.70
C LEU A 378 -3.24 24.47 7.91
N PRO A 379 -3.71 24.65 6.67
CA PRO A 379 -3.39 25.84 5.87
C PRO A 379 -4.10 27.08 6.42
N TYR A 380 -3.55 28.27 6.21
CA TYR A 380 -4.27 29.52 6.44
C TYR A 380 -5.29 29.74 5.31
N GLY A 381 -6.48 30.25 5.65
CA GLY A 381 -7.55 30.50 4.66
C GLY A 381 -8.48 29.31 4.41
N ASN A 382 -9.19 29.35 3.28
CA ASN A 382 -10.07 28.28 2.83
C ASN A 382 -9.26 27.21 2.10
N TYR A 383 -9.49 25.96 2.46
CA TYR A 383 -8.92 24.79 1.83
C TYR A 383 -10.06 23.86 1.41
N GLU A 384 -10.04 23.48 0.14
CA GLU A 384 -10.96 22.52 -0.40
C GLU A 384 -10.17 21.43 -1.10
N ARG A 385 -10.45 20.18 -0.75
CA ARG A 385 -9.92 19.03 -1.48
C ARG A 385 -11.06 18.34 -2.18
N ILE A 386 -11.10 18.53 -3.50
CA ILE A 386 -12.07 17.87 -4.38
C ILE A 386 -11.62 16.43 -4.60
N ILE A 387 -12.50 15.49 -4.29
CA ILE A 387 -12.33 14.07 -4.56
C ILE A 387 -13.29 13.75 -5.71
N GLU A 388 -13.07 14.42 -6.84
CA GLU A 388 -13.45 13.84 -8.12
C GLU A 388 -12.36 12.87 -8.44
N GLY A 389 -12.73 11.63 -8.72
CA GLY A 389 -11.76 10.61 -9.00
C GLY A 389 -10.79 11.10 -10.08
N SER A 390 -9.56 11.36 -9.62
CA SER A 390 -8.78 12.43 -10.21
C SER A 390 -8.27 11.97 -11.57
N TYR A 391 -8.44 12.84 -12.57
CA TYR A 391 -7.86 12.71 -13.90
C TYR A 391 -6.32 12.51 -13.90
N TYR A 392 -5.68 12.71 -12.74
CA TYR A 392 -4.25 12.59 -12.50
C TYR A 392 -3.88 11.18 -12.03
N GLY A 393 -3.39 10.40 -12.99
CA GLY A 393 -2.78 9.07 -12.90
C GLY A 393 -2.28 8.61 -11.53
N ALA A 394 -2.69 7.41 -11.10
CA ALA A 394 -1.99 6.41 -10.25
C ALA A 394 -1.17 6.84 -9.00
N LEU A 395 -1.03 8.12 -8.67
CA LEU A 395 0.00 8.65 -7.76
C LEU A 395 -0.56 9.18 -6.45
N TYR A 396 -1.87 9.40 -6.35
CA TYR A 396 -2.53 9.78 -5.12
C TYR A 396 -3.65 8.80 -4.82
N PRO A 397 -3.57 8.07 -3.70
CA PRO A 397 -4.74 7.35 -3.25
C PRO A 397 -5.88 8.37 -3.00
N PRO A 398 -7.13 8.06 -3.35
CA PRO A 398 -8.28 8.80 -2.87
C PRO A 398 -8.55 8.54 -1.39
N ASN A 399 -9.15 9.56 -0.80
CA ASN A 399 -9.33 9.75 0.63
C ASN A 399 -10.10 8.62 1.30
N LEU A 400 -9.82 8.43 2.59
CA LEU A 400 -10.64 7.60 3.44
C LEU A 400 -12.03 8.23 3.58
N PRO A 401 -13.06 7.47 3.97
CA PRO A 401 -14.43 7.96 4.20
C PRO A 401 -14.50 8.77 5.49
N PHE A 402 -13.38 9.35 5.92
CA PHE A 402 -13.24 10.16 7.10
C PHE A 402 -12.09 11.15 6.95
N SER A 403 -12.17 12.20 7.74
CA SER A 403 -11.15 13.22 7.91
C SER A 403 -11.00 13.49 9.39
N ILE A 404 -9.78 13.86 9.77
CA ILE A 404 -9.37 14.06 11.14
C ILE A 404 -8.66 15.40 11.23
N ILE A 405 -9.10 16.23 12.15
CA ILE A 405 -8.33 17.39 12.61
C ILE A 405 -7.82 17.05 14.00
N TYR A 406 -6.55 17.32 14.27
CA TYR A 406 -6.00 17.10 15.61
C TYR A 406 -4.95 18.12 16.00
N ASP A 407 -4.76 18.24 17.30
CA ASP A 407 -3.67 18.95 17.98
C ASP A 407 -3.39 18.28 19.34
N ASP A 408 -2.65 18.96 20.21
CA ASP A 408 -2.28 18.44 21.52
C ASP A 408 -3.45 18.47 22.54
N LYS A 409 -4.61 19.06 22.18
CA LYS A 409 -5.81 19.11 23.04
C LYS A 409 -6.89 18.11 22.63
N SER A 410 -7.08 17.88 21.34
CA SER A 410 -8.22 17.08 20.85
C SER A 410 -7.98 16.49 19.47
N VAL A 411 -8.71 15.40 19.18
CA VAL A 411 -8.83 14.79 17.86
C VAL A 411 -10.30 14.83 17.45
N PHE A 412 -10.62 15.62 16.44
CA PHE A 412 -11.95 15.72 15.85
C PHE A 412 -12.05 14.84 14.61
N LEU A 413 -12.88 13.80 14.68
CA LEU A 413 -13.19 12.90 13.58
C LEU A 413 -14.50 13.35 12.91
N LEU A 414 -14.46 13.51 11.59
CA LEU A 414 -15.64 13.61 10.74
C LEU A 414 -15.57 12.51 9.69
N GLY A 415 -16.58 11.66 9.57
CA GLY A 415 -16.62 10.63 8.55
C GLY A 415 -18.01 10.32 8.04
N ARG A 416 -18.07 9.40 7.08
CA ARG A 416 -19.28 8.81 6.53
C ARG A 416 -19.29 7.31 6.77
N LYS A 417 -20.44 6.67 6.63
CA LYS A 417 -20.51 5.21 6.65
C LYS A 417 -19.77 4.66 5.41
N PRO A 418 -18.90 3.63 5.55
CA PRO A 418 -18.05 3.16 4.47
C PRO A 418 -18.76 2.73 3.18
N ASP A 419 -19.98 2.20 3.30
CA ASP A 419 -20.80 1.64 2.23
C ASP A 419 -21.85 2.61 1.68
N ASP A 420 -21.82 3.89 2.09
CA ASP A 420 -22.58 4.94 1.43
C ASP A 420 -21.85 5.33 0.13
N TYR A 421 -22.31 4.79 -1.00
CA TYR A 421 -21.71 5.00 -2.31
C TYR A 421 -22.07 6.38 -2.89
N ILE A 422 -21.05 7.17 -3.23
CA ILE A 422 -21.16 8.54 -3.75
C ILE A 422 -20.09 8.76 -4.83
N SER A 423 -20.50 9.20 -6.02
CA SER A 423 -19.59 9.43 -7.16
C SER A 423 -18.86 10.77 -7.15
N TYR A 424 -19.25 11.69 -6.27
CA TYR A 424 -18.57 12.97 -6.05
C TYR A 424 -18.60 13.30 -4.57
N GLU A 425 -17.42 13.49 -3.99
CA GLU A 425 -17.31 14.08 -2.67
C GLU A 425 -16.14 15.08 -2.62
N LYS A 426 -16.22 16.02 -1.70
CA LYS A 426 -15.09 16.87 -1.34
C LYS A 426 -15.07 17.11 0.14
N ILE A 427 -13.87 17.25 0.69
CA ILE A 427 -13.69 17.69 2.07
C ILE A 427 -13.52 19.20 2.05
N LEU A 428 -14.25 19.85 2.93
CA LEU A 428 -14.30 21.29 3.08
C LEU A 428 -13.61 21.68 4.38
N LEU A 429 -12.70 22.65 4.30
CA LEU A 429 -12.07 23.30 5.45
C LEU A 429 -12.12 24.82 5.22
N ARG A 430 -13.03 25.53 5.89
CA ARG A 430 -13.18 26.99 5.73
C ARG A 430 -12.62 27.74 6.93
N GLU A 431 -11.75 28.70 6.65
CA GLU A 431 -11.17 29.64 7.62
C GLU A 431 -10.60 29.01 8.90
N ARG A 432 -10.18 27.73 8.86
CA ARG A 432 -9.85 26.92 10.05
C ARG A 432 -10.93 26.90 11.14
N LYS A 433 -12.20 27.02 10.76
CA LYS A 433 -13.35 27.07 11.70
C LYS A 433 -14.48 26.13 11.34
N ILE A 434 -14.58 25.75 10.06
CA ILE A 434 -15.65 24.86 9.58
C ILE A 434 -15.00 23.69 8.83
N ILE A 435 -15.32 22.48 9.26
CA ILE A 435 -14.99 21.24 8.57
C ILE A 435 -16.27 20.63 8.02
N GLY A 436 -16.20 20.06 6.83
CA GLY A 436 -17.39 19.58 6.16
C GLY A 436 -17.17 18.59 5.05
N TYR A 437 -18.29 18.10 4.52
CA TYR A 437 -18.36 17.31 3.29
C TYR A 437 -19.24 18.01 2.28
N GLY A 438 -18.76 18.16 1.06
CA GLY A 438 -19.58 18.54 -0.10
C GLY A 438 -19.87 17.29 -0.94
N MET A 439 -21.12 17.06 -1.33
CA MET A 439 -21.50 15.98 -2.23
C MET A 439 -22.42 16.49 -3.35
N LYS A 440 -22.19 16.01 -4.58
CA LYS A 440 -23.11 16.20 -5.70
C LYS A 440 -23.87 14.90 -5.88
N ILE A 441 -25.19 15.00 -5.90
CA ILE A 441 -26.07 13.85 -6.08
C ILE A 441 -27.14 14.16 -7.12
N ALA A 442 -27.54 13.14 -7.88
CA ALA A 442 -28.73 13.19 -8.70
C ALA A 442 -29.79 12.25 -8.11
N ILE A 443 -31.01 12.75 -7.88
CA ILE A 443 -32.10 11.96 -7.31
C ILE A 443 -33.20 11.83 -8.36
N ARG A 444 -33.56 10.60 -8.71
CA ARG A 444 -34.61 10.30 -9.70
C ARG A 444 -36.00 10.73 -9.20
N PRO A 445 -36.97 10.95 -10.10
CA PRO A 445 -38.33 11.33 -9.72
C PRO A 445 -38.92 10.37 -8.69
N LYS A 446 -39.56 10.90 -7.64
CA LYS A 446 -40.25 10.16 -6.57
C LYS A 446 -39.37 9.26 -5.70
N GLU A 447 -38.08 9.14 -6.02
CA GLU A 447 -37.12 8.34 -5.27
C GLU A 447 -36.58 9.05 -4.04
N LYS A 448 -35.91 8.25 -3.21
CA LYS A 448 -35.29 8.68 -1.97
C LYS A 448 -33.88 8.10 -1.88
N ASN A 449 -32.91 8.95 -1.55
CA ASN A 449 -31.54 8.55 -1.24
C ASN A 449 -31.24 8.81 0.24
N GLU A 450 -30.33 8.01 0.82
CA GLU A 450 -29.90 8.15 2.20
C GLU A 450 -28.37 8.16 2.30
N TYR A 451 -27.84 8.98 3.21
CA TYR A 451 -26.40 9.06 3.50
C TYR A 451 -26.20 9.26 5.00
N ASN A 452 -25.12 8.71 5.55
CA ASN A 452 -24.85 8.63 6.97
C ASN A 452 -23.48 9.23 7.26
N PHE A 453 -23.45 10.16 8.18
CA PHE A 453 -22.24 10.79 8.70
C PHE A 453 -22.04 10.40 10.16
N VAL A 454 -20.80 10.44 10.58
CA VAL A 454 -20.38 10.23 11.95
C VAL A 454 -19.40 11.32 12.35
N PHE A 455 -19.55 11.84 13.56
CA PHE A 455 -18.58 12.78 14.11
C PHE A 455 -18.36 12.53 15.59
N ALA A 456 -17.13 12.76 16.02
CA ALA A 456 -16.68 12.52 17.38
C ALA A 456 -15.48 13.40 17.73
N SER A 457 -15.34 13.70 19.02
CA SER A 457 -14.10 14.22 19.59
C SER A 457 -13.52 13.20 20.56
N ILE A 458 -12.21 12.98 20.48
CA ILE A 458 -11.48 12.01 21.31
C ILE A 458 -10.16 12.62 21.80
N SER A 459 -9.63 12.06 22.89
CA SER A 459 -8.32 12.43 23.43
C SER A 459 -7.22 12.37 22.36
N PRO A 460 -6.27 13.31 22.36
CA PRO A 460 -5.13 13.34 21.43
C PRO A 460 -4.00 12.39 21.81
N SER A 461 -4.22 11.45 22.74
CA SER A 461 -3.20 10.54 23.29
C SER A 461 -2.40 9.77 22.24
N TYR A 462 -2.96 9.54 21.05
CA TYR A 462 -2.27 8.96 19.89
C TYR A 462 -2.53 9.77 18.60
N ARG A 463 -2.80 11.08 18.75
CA ARG A 463 -3.05 11.99 17.63
C ARG A 463 -4.11 11.43 16.67
N PHE A 464 -3.92 11.57 15.35
CA PHE A 464 -4.92 11.10 14.39
C PHE A 464 -5.16 9.58 14.43
N PHE A 465 -4.22 8.75 14.93
CA PHE A 465 -4.48 7.31 15.10
C PHE A 465 -5.65 7.05 16.06
N SER A 466 -5.90 7.94 17.01
CA SER A 466 -7.07 7.89 17.91
C SER A 466 -8.38 7.97 17.12
N GLY A 467 -8.43 8.83 16.09
CA GLY A 467 -9.60 8.95 15.21
C GLY A 467 -9.72 7.77 14.24
N VAL A 468 -8.58 7.26 13.73
CA VAL A 468 -8.56 6.05 12.88
C VAL A 468 -9.08 4.84 13.65
N ASP A 469 -8.59 4.61 14.87
CA ASP A 469 -9.04 3.52 15.74
C ASP A 469 -10.52 3.62 16.09
N LEU A 470 -11.00 4.83 16.40
CA LEU A 470 -12.42 5.06 16.62
C LEU A 470 -13.23 4.70 15.38
N TYR A 471 -12.80 5.13 14.18
CA TYR A 471 -13.48 4.81 12.94
C TYR A 471 -13.51 3.29 12.67
N TYR A 472 -12.39 2.58 12.91
CA TYR A 472 -12.32 1.12 12.80
C TYR A 472 -13.29 0.42 13.76
N LYS A 473 -13.40 0.91 15.00
CA LYS A 473 -14.35 0.39 16.01
C LYS A 473 -15.80 0.66 15.64
N LEU A 474 -16.10 1.74 14.91
CA LEU A 474 -17.44 2.07 14.44
C LEU A 474 -17.83 1.22 13.22
N PHE A 475 -16.89 0.89 12.34
CA PHE A 475 -17.15 0.12 11.11
C PHE A 475 -16.15 -1.05 10.90
N PRO A 476 -16.12 -2.05 11.79
CA PRO A 476 -15.10 -3.10 11.76
C PRO A 476 -15.16 -4.00 10.51
N TYR A 477 -16.32 -4.09 9.85
CA TYR A 477 -16.51 -4.92 8.65
C TYR A 477 -15.68 -4.42 7.45
N ALA A 478 -15.41 -3.11 7.37
CA ALA A 478 -14.67 -2.51 6.25
C ALA A 478 -13.17 -2.85 6.26
N PHE A 479 -12.65 -3.28 7.41
CA PHE A 479 -11.21 -3.47 7.67
C PHE A 479 -10.83 -4.92 7.93
N LYS A 480 -11.71 -5.88 7.61
CA LYS A 480 -11.45 -7.32 7.72
C LYS A 480 -11.61 -7.98 6.35
N PRO A 481 -10.85 -9.04 6.07
CA PRO A 481 -11.11 -9.86 4.88
C PRO A 481 -12.43 -10.63 5.05
N VAL A 482 -12.94 -11.14 3.94
CA VAL A 482 -14.08 -12.06 3.92
C VAL A 482 -13.85 -13.26 4.85
N GLU A 483 -14.92 -13.67 5.54
CA GLU A 483 -14.87 -14.84 6.42
C GLU A 483 -14.52 -16.12 5.65
N ASN A 484 -13.81 -17.04 6.28
CA ASN A 484 -13.36 -18.30 5.68
C ASN A 484 -12.57 -18.10 4.37
N MET A 485 -11.75 -17.05 4.30
CA MET A 485 -10.73 -16.89 3.27
C MET A 485 -9.66 -18.00 3.38
N ASP A 486 -9.10 -18.42 2.24
CA ASP A 486 -8.01 -19.40 2.19
C ASP A 486 -6.78 -18.88 2.98
N PRO A 487 -6.28 -19.62 3.99
CA PRO A 487 -5.20 -19.15 4.86
C PRO A 487 -3.89 -18.90 4.12
N ASN A 488 -3.70 -19.48 2.94
CA ASN A 488 -2.53 -19.22 2.11
C ASN A 488 -2.46 -17.76 1.61
N LEU A 489 -3.57 -17.03 1.61
CA LEU A 489 -3.63 -15.62 1.19
C LEU A 489 -3.06 -14.64 2.24
N TYR A 490 -2.74 -15.10 3.45
CA TYR A 490 -2.02 -14.31 4.46
C TYR A 490 -0.49 -14.34 4.25
N LYS A 491 -0.01 -15.23 3.38
CA LYS A 491 1.42 -15.45 3.09
C LYS A 491 1.88 -14.61 1.89
N GLY A 492 3.17 -14.73 1.57
CA GLY A 492 3.77 -14.12 0.39
C GLY A 492 3.18 -14.61 -0.93
N GLU A 493 3.27 -13.76 -1.94
CA GLU A 493 2.83 -14.00 -3.32
C GLU A 493 4.04 -14.27 -4.24
N SER A 494 3.81 -15.00 -5.34
CA SER A 494 4.79 -15.24 -6.40
C SER A 494 4.17 -15.12 -7.81
N MET A 495 4.98 -14.88 -8.86
CA MET A 495 4.61 -15.21 -10.24
C MET A 495 5.29 -16.52 -10.66
N ALA A 496 4.70 -17.65 -10.27
CA ALA A 496 5.36 -18.96 -10.33
C ALA A 496 5.87 -19.36 -11.73
N PRO A 497 5.10 -19.31 -12.84
CA PRO A 497 5.55 -19.78 -14.15
C PRO A 497 6.65 -18.92 -14.78
N GLU A 498 6.57 -17.61 -14.61
CA GLU A 498 7.56 -16.66 -15.10
C GLU A 498 8.90 -16.82 -14.35
N TYR A 499 8.84 -17.02 -13.03
CA TYR A 499 10.00 -17.26 -12.19
C TYR A 499 10.88 -18.40 -12.71
N PHE A 500 10.29 -19.55 -13.07
CA PHE A 500 11.05 -20.70 -13.57
C PHE A 500 11.63 -20.48 -14.98
N LYS A 501 10.91 -19.72 -15.83
CA LYS A 501 11.42 -19.31 -17.15
C LYS A 501 12.66 -18.42 -17.02
N TYR A 502 12.72 -17.52 -16.02
CA TYR A 502 13.87 -16.63 -15.81
C TYR A 502 15.15 -17.33 -15.39
N ARG A 503 15.05 -18.48 -14.74
CA ARG A 503 16.23 -19.24 -14.29
C ARG A 503 16.77 -20.22 -15.33
N ASN A 504 16.22 -20.27 -16.55
CA ASN A 504 16.54 -21.31 -17.54
C ASN A 504 16.42 -22.73 -16.98
N LEU A 505 15.64 -22.92 -15.90
CA LEU A 505 15.35 -24.24 -15.38
C LEU A 505 14.42 -24.87 -16.42
N LYS A 506 14.95 -25.78 -17.24
CA LYS A 506 14.20 -26.59 -18.20
C LYS A 506 14.32 -28.04 -17.75
N GLY A 507 13.22 -28.72 -17.46
CA GLY A 507 13.24 -30.15 -17.14
C GLY A 507 12.22 -30.59 -16.08
N LYS A 508 12.28 -31.87 -15.72
CA LYS A 508 11.42 -32.51 -14.71
C LYS A 508 11.70 -32.03 -13.28
N ASP A 509 12.86 -31.39 -13.04
CA ASP A 509 13.28 -30.96 -11.70
C ASP A 509 12.71 -29.59 -11.29
N ILE A 510 12.08 -28.86 -12.22
CA ILE A 510 11.42 -27.59 -11.92
C ILE A 510 10.35 -27.77 -10.86
N GLU A 511 9.52 -28.81 -10.97
CA GLU A 511 8.46 -29.08 -9.99
C GLU A 511 9.06 -29.35 -8.60
N LYS A 512 10.15 -30.13 -8.53
CA LYS A 512 10.86 -30.41 -7.28
C LYS A 512 11.43 -29.13 -6.66
N ILE A 513 12.05 -28.27 -7.46
CA ILE A 513 12.63 -27.00 -7.01
C ILE A 513 11.53 -26.03 -6.57
N ALA A 514 10.46 -25.91 -7.35
CA ALA A 514 9.32 -25.04 -7.09
C ALA A 514 8.61 -25.35 -5.77
N LEU A 515 8.31 -26.64 -5.55
CA LEU A 515 7.67 -27.16 -4.34
C LEU A 515 8.35 -26.65 -3.07
N GLU A 516 9.67 -26.60 -3.13
CA GLU A 516 10.50 -26.31 -1.97
C GLU A 516 10.82 -24.81 -1.84
N LEU A 517 11.09 -24.09 -2.93
CA LEU A 517 11.35 -22.65 -2.86
C LEU A 517 10.16 -21.89 -2.27
N PHE A 518 8.94 -22.18 -2.71
CA PHE A 518 7.75 -21.49 -2.21
C PHE A 518 7.50 -21.78 -0.73
N ARG A 519 7.64 -23.03 -0.30
CA ARG A 519 7.52 -23.40 1.12
C ARG A 519 8.58 -22.69 1.96
N ARG A 520 9.84 -22.73 1.52
CA ARG A 520 10.99 -22.20 2.26
C ARG A 520 10.90 -20.68 2.42
N PHE A 521 10.41 -19.97 1.40
CA PHE A 521 10.23 -18.51 1.41
C PHE A 521 8.84 -18.05 1.83
N ASN A 522 8.04 -18.92 2.46
CA ASN A 522 6.69 -18.62 2.93
C ASN A 522 5.76 -18.00 1.88
N ILE A 523 5.80 -18.54 0.66
CA ILE A 523 4.88 -18.20 -0.43
C ILE A 523 3.68 -19.13 -0.34
N GLY A 524 2.49 -18.55 -0.16
CA GLY A 524 1.25 -19.31 -0.04
C GLY A 524 0.41 -19.30 -1.29
N TRP A 525 0.59 -18.32 -2.17
CA TRP A 525 -0.30 -18.14 -3.31
C TRP A 525 0.41 -17.43 -4.44
N TYR A 526 -0.23 -17.42 -5.60
CA TYR A 526 0.34 -16.78 -6.78
C TYR A 526 -0.74 -16.22 -7.67
N TRP A 527 -0.41 -15.12 -8.34
CA TRP A 527 -1.28 -14.49 -9.31
C TRP A 527 -1.17 -15.22 -10.67
N LYS A 528 -2.23 -15.94 -11.07
CA LYS A 528 -2.21 -16.81 -12.26
C LYS A 528 -2.93 -16.20 -13.45
N PHE A 529 -2.21 -16.09 -14.56
CA PHE A 529 -2.72 -15.62 -15.86
C PHE A 529 -3.22 -16.77 -16.74
N GLY A 530 -4.05 -16.47 -17.74
CA GLY A 530 -4.39 -17.40 -18.83
C GLY A 530 -5.53 -18.38 -18.52
N GLY A 531 -6.39 -18.10 -17.54
CA GLY A 531 -7.54 -18.95 -17.19
C GLY A 531 -8.75 -18.82 -18.13
N TYR A 532 -8.64 -18.00 -19.18
CA TYR A 532 -9.68 -17.68 -20.15
C TYR A 532 -9.07 -17.50 -21.55
N LYS A 533 -9.90 -17.68 -22.60
CA LYS A 533 -9.48 -17.54 -24.00
C LYS A 533 -9.64 -16.11 -24.54
N ARG A 534 -10.71 -15.42 -24.15
CA ARG A 534 -11.02 -14.03 -24.55
C ARG A 534 -11.24 -13.17 -23.31
N ILE A 535 -10.69 -11.96 -23.27
CA ILE A 535 -10.97 -11.03 -22.17
C ILE A 535 -12.47 -10.70 -22.18
N GLY A 536 -13.12 -10.83 -21.02
CA GLY A 536 -14.56 -10.61 -20.86
C GLY A 536 -15.43 -11.84 -21.06
N ASP A 537 -14.88 -12.94 -21.59
CA ASP A 537 -15.50 -14.28 -21.58
C ASP A 537 -14.67 -15.20 -20.66
N TRP A 538 -14.84 -14.98 -19.35
CA TRP A 538 -13.97 -15.58 -18.34
C TRP A 538 -14.14 -17.10 -18.25
N PHE A 539 -15.35 -17.61 -18.46
CA PHE A 539 -15.59 -19.06 -18.48
C PHE A 539 -15.14 -19.69 -19.80
N GLY A 540 -15.35 -19.01 -20.93
CA GLY A 540 -15.11 -19.54 -22.28
C GLY A 540 -16.38 -20.13 -22.90
N GLU A 541 -17.48 -19.38 -22.96
CA GLU A 541 -18.78 -19.89 -23.43
C GLU A 541 -18.70 -20.45 -24.85
N LYS A 542 -19.34 -21.60 -25.07
CA LYS A 542 -19.28 -22.36 -26.34
C LYS A 542 -19.68 -21.53 -27.57
N GLU A 543 -20.64 -20.62 -27.40
CA GLU A 543 -21.13 -19.72 -28.46
C GLU A 543 -20.04 -18.78 -29.00
N TYR A 544 -19.14 -18.31 -28.14
CA TYR A 544 -18.09 -17.33 -28.49
C TYR A 544 -16.71 -17.96 -28.65
N PHE A 545 -16.64 -19.30 -28.56
CA PHE A 545 -15.39 -20.04 -28.50
C PHE A 545 -14.79 -20.33 -29.89
N SER A 546 -15.66 -20.60 -30.87
CA SER A 546 -15.29 -21.07 -32.22
C SER A 546 -15.02 -19.95 -33.24
N ASN A 547 -15.48 -18.72 -32.98
CA ASN A 547 -15.27 -17.55 -33.84
C ASN A 547 -13.98 -16.77 -33.53
N TYR A 548 -13.21 -17.19 -32.54
CA TYR A 548 -11.96 -16.54 -32.17
C TYR A 548 -10.91 -16.63 -33.30
N LYS A 549 -10.45 -15.48 -33.80
CA LYS A 549 -9.36 -15.35 -34.78
C LYS A 549 -8.21 -14.56 -34.17
N GLN A 550 -7.02 -15.15 -34.12
CA GLN A 550 -5.82 -14.45 -33.68
C GLN A 550 -5.35 -13.45 -34.74
N GLU A 551 -5.00 -12.22 -34.34
CA GLU A 551 -4.34 -11.27 -35.24
C GLU A 551 -2.94 -11.75 -35.68
N ASP A 552 -2.62 -11.53 -36.96
CA ASP A 552 -1.33 -11.86 -37.57
C ASP A 552 -0.20 -11.01 -36.94
N GLY A 553 0.83 -11.65 -36.38
CA GLY A 553 2.07 -10.99 -35.92
C GLY A 553 2.52 -11.31 -34.49
N TRP A 554 1.66 -11.87 -33.64
CA TRP A 554 1.97 -12.14 -32.22
C TRP A 554 2.17 -13.65 -31.92
N LYS A 555 3.29 -14.23 -32.37
CA LYS A 555 3.63 -15.67 -32.18
C LYS A 555 4.41 -15.96 -30.88
N LYS A 556 3.86 -15.72 -29.68
CA LYS A 556 4.62 -15.95 -28.41
C LYS A 556 3.97 -16.82 -27.33
N ARG A 557 2.83 -17.46 -27.57
CA ARG A 557 2.32 -18.55 -26.70
C ARG A 557 2.33 -19.87 -27.48
N SER A 558 2.48 -21.01 -26.81
CA SER A 558 2.39 -22.31 -27.49
C SER A 558 1.03 -22.41 -28.15
N GLU A 559 1.03 -22.58 -29.48
CA GLU A 559 -0.15 -22.66 -30.34
C GLU A 559 -1.29 -23.50 -29.71
N TRP A 560 -0.93 -24.58 -29.00
CA TRP A 560 -1.88 -25.52 -28.41
C TRP A 560 -2.88 -24.94 -27.39
N GLU A 561 -2.50 -23.93 -26.59
CA GLU A 561 -3.34 -23.40 -25.49
C GLU A 561 -4.54 -22.57 -25.98
N TYR A 562 -4.42 -21.93 -27.15
CA TYR A 562 -5.48 -21.08 -27.73
C TYR A 562 -6.24 -21.74 -28.88
N PHE A 563 -5.65 -22.73 -29.55
CA PHE A 563 -6.24 -23.41 -30.72
C PHE A 563 -6.98 -24.71 -30.39
N CYS A 564 -7.07 -25.08 -29.12
CA CYS A 564 -7.88 -26.22 -28.72
C CYS A 564 -9.39 -25.89 -28.77
N ASP A 565 -10.21 -26.92 -28.98
CA ASP A 565 -11.66 -26.80 -28.93
C ASP A 565 -12.16 -26.59 -27.49
N PHE A 566 -13.45 -26.23 -27.33
CA PHE A 566 -14.06 -25.94 -26.03
C PHE A 566 -13.79 -27.05 -25.00
N GLU A 567 -14.06 -28.31 -25.35
CA GLU A 567 -13.87 -29.45 -24.42
C GLU A 567 -12.40 -29.62 -24.01
N LYS A 568 -11.47 -29.49 -24.96
CA LYS A 568 -10.03 -29.55 -24.66
C LYS A 568 -9.56 -28.41 -23.77
N PHE A 569 -10.08 -27.19 -23.96
CA PHE A 569 -9.75 -26.04 -23.12
C PHE A 569 -10.19 -26.24 -21.67
N HIS A 570 -11.45 -26.64 -21.44
CA HIS A 570 -11.95 -26.91 -20.10
C HIS A 570 -11.25 -28.10 -19.44
N LYS A 571 -10.93 -29.14 -20.22
CA LYS A 571 -10.10 -30.25 -19.74
C LYS A 571 -8.71 -29.77 -19.31
N TRP A 572 -8.05 -28.96 -20.13
CA TRP A 572 -6.75 -28.36 -19.81
C TRP A 572 -6.82 -27.46 -18.58
N ARG A 573 -7.80 -26.55 -18.51
CA ARG A 573 -7.96 -25.64 -17.37
C ARG A 573 -8.14 -26.43 -16.10
N LYS A 574 -9.01 -27.44 -16.11
CA LYS A 574 -9.15 -28.36 -14.98
C LYS A 574 -7.82 -29.02 -14.63
N GLU A 575 -7.10 -29.60 -15.57
CA GLU A 575 -5.81 -30.28 -15.30
C GLU A 575 -4.74 -29.33 -14.72
N VAL A 576 -4.61 -28.12 -15.25
CA VAL A 576 -3.58 -27.13 -14.85
C VAL A 576 -3.96 -26.34 -13.61
N TRP A 577 -5.23 -25.98 -13.44
CA TRP A 577 -5.71 -25.13 -12.34
C TRP A 577 -6.25 -25.90 -11.14
N SER A 578 -6.66 -27.16 -11.31
CA SER A 578 -6.99 -28.03 -10.16
C SER A 578 -5.84 -28.95 -9.75
N GLY A 579 -4.78 -29.03 -10.55
CA GLY A 579 -3.68 -29.98 -10.39
C GLY A 579 -2.38 -29.39 -9.85
N GLU A 580 -1.74 -28.47 -10.58
CA GLU A 580 -0.34 -28.08 -10.32
C GLU A 580 -0.19 -27.21 -9.06
N ASP A 581 -1.08 -26.25 -8.86
CA ASP A 581 -0.95 -25.26 -7.78
C ASP A 581 -1.21 -25.90 -6.42
N ILE A 582 -2.24 -26.74 -6.39
CA ILE A 582 -2.55 -27.58 -5.25
C ILE A 582 -1.38 -28.53 -5.00
N LYS A 583 -0.79 -29.19 -6.01
CA LYS A 583 0.43 -30.00 -5.81
C LYS A 583 1.56 -29.18 -5.19
N LEU A 584 1.74 -27.93 -5.59
CA LEU A 584 2.73 -27.01 -5.01
C LEU A 584 2.37 -26.51 -3.59
N GLY A 585 1.12 -26.71 -3.15
CA GLY A 585 0.61 -26.21 -1.87
C GLY A 585 0.22 -24.73 -1.90
N LEU A 586 0.04 -24.18 -3.10
CA LEU A 586 -0.34 -22.80 -3.32
C LEU A 586 -1.86 -22.65 -3.47
N SER A 587 -2.37 -21.50 -3.08
CA SER A 587 -3.65 -20.98 -3.55
C SER A 587 -3.47 -20.28 -4.90
N THR A 588 -4.50 -20.34 -5.75
CA THR A 588 -4.47 -19.74 -7.09
C THR A 588 -5.39 -18.55 -7.12
N GLY A 589 -4.81 -17.38 -7.41
CA GLY A 589 -5.59 -16.18 -7.70
C GLY A 589 -5.84 -16.03 -9.19
N PHE A 590 -7.10 -16.15 -9.62
CA PHE A 590 -7.49 -16.05 -11.02
C PHE A 590 -7.37 -14.60 -11.50
N TYR A 591 -6.51 -14.33 -12.49
CA TYR A 591 -6.40 -13.00 -13.09
C TYR A 591 -7.74 -12.52 -13.65
N LEU A 592 -8.14 -11.32 -13.23
CA LEU A 592 -9.35 -10.64 -13.68
C LEU A 592 -9.02 -9.17 -13.96
N CYS A 593 -9.66 -8.56 -14.95
CA CYS A 593 -9.55 -7.13 -15.22
C CYS A 593 -10.88 -6.58 -15.74
N ASN A 594 -11.11 -5.27 -15.67
CA ASN A 594 -12.34 -4.63 -16.13
C ASN A 594 -12.33 -4.20 -17.60
N PHE A 595 -11.66 -4.98 -18.44
CA PHE A 595 -11.67 -4.80 -19.88
C PHE A 595 -12.46 -5.94 -20.53
N CYS A 596 -12.88 -5.73 -21.76
CA CYS A 596 -13.47 -6.77 -22.62
C CYS A 596 -12.86 -6.65 -24.00
N GLU A 597 -12.53 -7.78 -24.64
CA GLU A 597 -12.04 -7.79 -26.01
C GLU A 597 -12.99 -7.03 -26.94
N GLU A 598 -12.44 -6.26 -27.88
CA GLU A 598 -13.17 -5.24 -28.64
C GLU A 598 -14.40 -5.76 -29.40
N GLU A 599 -14.31 -6.91 -30.07
CA GLU A 599 -15.43 -7.52 -30.79
C GLU A 599 -16.55 -7.94 -29.81
N LEU A 600 -16.21 -8.62 -28.71
CA LEU A 600 -17.19 -8.98 -27.67
C LEU A 600 -17.83 -7.73 -27.08
N ALA A 601 -17.04 -6.71 -26.77
CA ALA A 601 -17.53 -5.46 -26.21
C ALA A 601 -18.55 -4.79 -27.14
N LYS A 602 -18.24 -4.65 -28.43
CA LYS A 602 -19.14 -4.03 -29.42
C LYS A 602 -20.39 -4.86 -29.71
N ASN A 603 -20.28 -6.19 -29.71
CA ASN A 603 -21.40 -7.06 -30.09
C ASN A 603 -22.34 -7.38 -28.94
N LEU A 604 -21.83 -7.49 -27.70
CA LEU A 604 -22.61 -7.96 -26.55
C LEU A 604 -22.81 -6.90 -25.46
N TYR A 605 -21.89 -5.93 -25.35
CA TYR A 605 -21.79 -5.02 -24.19
C TYR A 605 -21.64 -3.54 -24.60
N ASN A 606 -22.12 -3.17 -25.79
CA ASN A 606 -21.85 -1.85 -26.38
C ASN A 606 -22.36 -0.68 -25.52
N ASP A 607 -23.50 -0.87 -24.83
CA ASP A 607 -24.10 0.11 -23.91
C ASP A 607 -23.40 0.17 -22.54
N GLU A 608 -22.36 -0.63 -22.32
CA GLU A 608 -21.67 -0.84 -21.05
C GLU A 608 -20.21 -0.36 -21.11
N ILE A 609 -19.75 0.03 -22.30
CA ILE A 609 -18.41 0.60 -22.54
C ILE A 609 -18.28 1.97 -21.89
N ILE A 610 -17.18 2.17 -21.17
CA ILE A 610 -16.81 3.49 -20.64
C ILE A 610 -16.11 4.26 -21.77
N SER A 611 -16.78 5.30 -22.25
CA SER A 611 -16.30 6.13 -23.37
C SER A 611 -15.66 7.45 -22.92
N GLU A 612 -15.75 7.80 -21.62
CA GLU A 612 -15.23 9.05 -21.07
C GLU A 612 -13.96 8.85 -20.22
N GLY A 613 -12.89 9.56 -20.59
CA GLY A 613 -11.72 9.84 -19.75
C GLY A 613 -10.46 9.06 -20.12
N HIS A 614 -9.30 9.72 -20.24
CA HIS A 614 -7.93 9.16 -20.27
C HIS A 614 -7.51 8.21 -21.42
N PRO A 615 -6.25 8.25 -21.91
CA PRO A 615 -5.71 7.27 -22.88
C PRO A 615 -5.63 5.80 -22.39
N HIS A 616 -6.11 5.50 -21.17
CA HIS A 616 -6.16 4.13 -20.61
C HIS A 616 -7.54 3.46 -20.71
N LEU A 617 -8.50 4.04 -21.44
CA LEU A 617 -9.79 3.39 -21.74
C LEU A 617 -9.65 2.12 -22.56
N VAL A 618 -8.49 1.95 -23.19
CA VAL A 618 -8.21 0.79 -24.01
C VAL A 618 -6.95 0.12 -23.49
N TYR A 619 -7.10 -1.16 -23.17
CA TYR A 619 -6.00 -1.95 -22.64
C TYR A 619 -5.06 -2.37 -23.77
N ASN A 620 -3.76 -2.13 -23.60
CA ASN A 620 -2.73 -2.41 -24.59
C ASN A 620 -1.61 -3.25 -23.93
N HIS A 621 -1.95 -4.47 -23.48
CA HIS A 621 -0.99 -5.34 -22.79
C HIS A 621 -0.73 -6.63 -23.59
N GLY A 622 0.45 -6.70 -24.20
CA GLY A 622 0.92 -7.83 -24.99
C GLY A 622 1.27 -9.15 -24.26
N PRO A 623 1.45 -9.28 -22.92
CA PRO A 623 1.81 -10.56 -22.32
C PRO A 623 0.63 -11.54 -22.22
N LEU A 624 -0.62 -11.06 -22.35
CA LEU A 624 -1.84 -11.88 -22.26
C LEU A 624 -2.22 -12.55 -23.60
N GLY A 625 -1.56 -12.22 -24.72
CA GLY A 625 -1.91 -12.69 -26.07
C GLY A 625 -2.40 -11.61 -27.06
N PRO A 626 -2.79 -12.01 -28.28
CA PRO A 626 -2.96 -11.14 -29.46
C PRO A 626 -4.20 -10.23 -29.45
N ASN A 627 -5.30 -10.65 -28.80
CA ASN A 627 -6.58 -9.92 -28.82
C ASN A 627 -6.97 -9.44 -27.41
N ASN A 628 -6.00 -8.97 -26.63
CA ASN A 628 -6.25 -8.33 -25.33
C ASN A 628 -6.44 -6.82 -25.46
N TYR A 629 -6.72 -6.36 -26.68
CA TYR A 629 -7.15 -5.02 -26.96
C TYR A 629 -8.64 -4.92 -26.74
N GLY A 630 -9.04 -3.96 -25.91
CA GLY A 630 -10.41 -3.95 -25.45
C GLY A 630 -10.76 -2.70 -24.67
N PRO A 631 -11.98 -2.16 -24.86
CA PRO A 631 -12.44 -1.06 -24.04
C PRO A 631 -12.67 -1.51 -22.60
N ARG A 632 -12.62 -0.52 -21.70
CA ARG A 632 -13.01 -0.68 -20.31
C ARG A 632 -14.53 -0.74 -20.18
N ILE A 633 -15.04 -1.65 -19.34
CA ILE A 633 -16.48 -1.93 -19.22
C ILE A 633 -16.95 -1.64 -17.80
N TYR A 634 -18.15 -1.05 -17.67
CA TYR A 634 -18.85 -0.90 -16.40
C TYR A 634 -19.61 -2.18 -16.02
N TRP A 635 -19.51 -2.64 -14.78
CA TRP A 635 -19.95 -3.99 -14.41
C TRP A 635 -21.31 -4.07 -13.68
N TYR A 636 -21.71 -3.05 -12.94
CA TYR A 636 -22.87 -3.19 -12.06
C TYR A 636 -24.19 -2.87 -12.78
N TYR A 637 -25.25 -3.65 -12.54
CA TYR A 637 -26.50 -3.60 -13.31
C TYR A 637 -26.33 -3.78 -14.84
N THR A 638 -25.23 -4.38 -15.27
CA THR A 638 -24.94 -4.66 -16.67
C THR A 638 -24.97 -6.16 -16.97
N LYS A 639 -25.10 -6.51 -18.26
CA LYS A 639 -25.00 -7.88 -18.73
C LYS A 639 -23.59 -8.42 -18.48
N PHE A 640 -22.55 -7.62 -18.73
CA PHE A 640 -21.15 -8.01 -18.50
C PHE A 640 -20.89 -8.46 -17.05
N GLY A 641 -21.37 -7.71 -16.06
CA GLY A 641 -21.21 -8.10 -14.66
C GLY A 641 -21.97 -9.38 -14.30
N GLN A 642 -23.20 -9.53 -14.84
CA GLN A 642 -23.99 -10.74 -14.62
C GLN A 642 -23.32 -11.98 -15.23
N ASP A 643 -22.76 -11.85 -16.43
CA ASP A 643 -22.02 -12.92 -17.11
C ASP A 643 -20.69 -13.22 -16.43
N THR A 644 -20.04 -12.21 -15.87
CA THR A 644 -18.84 -12.38 -15.04
C THR A 644 -19.15 -13.20 -13.79
N LEU A 645 -20.21 -12.87 -13.05
CA LEU A 645 -20.64 -13.63 -11.87
C LEU A 645 -21.05 -15.07 -12.22
N ASN A 646 -21.75 -15.26 -13.33
CA ASN A 646 -22.12 -16.58 -13.81
C ASN A 646 -20.90 -17.39 -14.25
N SER A 647 -19.92 -16.75 -14.89
CA SER A 647 -18.64 -17.36 -15.23
C SER A 647 -17.94 -17.86 -13.97
N PHE A 648 -17.84 -17.05 -12.92
CA PHE A 648 -17.19 -17.48 -11.68
C PHE A 648 -17.96 -18.57 -10.95
N LYS A 649 -19.30 -18.63 -11.03
CA LYS A 649 -20.06 -19.80 -10.55
C LYS A 649 -19.61 -21.09 -11.26
N LYS A 650 -19.59 -21.07 -12.60
CA LYS A 650 -19.18 -22.23 -13.43
C LYS A 650 -17.70 -22.59 -13.22
N ILE A 651 -16.80 -21.61 -13.18
CA ILE A 651 -15.36 -21.82 -12.91
C ILE A 651 -15.18 -22.50 -11.56
N ARG A 652 -15.93 -22.12 -10.52
CA ARG A 652 -15.81 -22.73 -9.18
C ARG A 652 -16.38 -24.15 -9.10
N GLU A 653 -17.27 -24.53 -10.00
CA GLU A 653 -17.69 -25.93 -10.16
C GLU A 653 -16.61 -26.77 -10.84
N GLU A 654 -15.86 -26.16 -11.76
CA GLU A 654 -14.79 -26.80 -12.54
C GLU A 654 -13.48 -26.94 -11.75
N ILE A 655 -13.07 -25.89 -11.04
CA ILE A 655 -11.78 -25.79 -10.32
C ILE A 655 -11.95 -25.24 -8.90
N PRO A 656 -11.11 -25.67 -7.93
CA PRO A 656 -11.17 -25.20 -6.55
C PRO A 656 -10.53 -23.80 -6.42
N LEU A 657 -11.26 -22.78 -6.85
CA LEU A 657 -10.79 -21.39 -6.83
C LEU A 657 -11.15 -20.70 -5.50
N SER A 658 -10.13 -20.17 -4.82
CA SER A 658 -10.24 -19.45 -3.55
C SER A 658 -10.02 -17.94 -3.64
N SER A 659 -9.41 -17.42 -4.72
CA SER A 659 -9.33 -15.98 -4.94
C SER A 659 -9.39 -15.57 -6.42
N ILE A 660 -9.80 -14.33 -6.66
CA ILE A 660 -9.53 -13.61 -7.89
C ILE A 660 -8.43 -12.58 -7.63
N CYS A 661 -7.58 -12.34 -8.62
CA CYS A 661 -6.61 -11.26 -8.62
C CYS A 661 -7.08 -10.21 -9.62
N MET A 662 -7.68 -9.15 -9.11
CA MET A 662 -8.18 -8.06 -9.93
C MET A 662 -7.05 -7.08 -10.23
N ASP A 663 -6.62 -7.08 -11.49
CA ASP A 663 -5.69 -6.12 -12.08
C ASP A 663 -6.39 -4.80 -12.39
N ASN A 664 -5.60 -3.72 -12.50
CA ASN A 664 -6.04 -2.44 -13.02
C ASN A 664 -7.30 -1.87 -12.32
N ILE A 665 -7.50 -2.24 -11.04
CA ILE A 665 -8.19 -1.35 -10.08
C ILE A 665 -7.44 -0.01 -9.99
N ARG A 666 -6.17 -0.02 -10.44
CA ARG A 666 -5.28 1.09 -10.78
C ARG A 666 -5.93 2.19 -11.59
N GLY A 667 -6.90 1.87 -12.45
CA GLY A 667 -7.52 2.85 -13.32
C GLY A 667 -8.07 3.99 -12.49
N ASN A 668 -7.35 5.11 -12.48
CA ASN A 668 -7.68 6.45 -12.00
C ASN A 668 -9.12 6.56 -11.48
N GLY A 669 -9.42 5.91 -10.34
CA GLY A 669 -10.79 5.79 -9.87
C GLY A 669 -11.42 7.17 -9.96
N GLY A 670 -12.57 7.28 -10.63
CA GLY A 670 -12.97 8.53 -11.28
C GLY A 670 -13.51 8.44 -12.70
N PHE A 671 -13.45 7.27 -13.34
CA PHE A 671 -14.06 7.13 -14.66
C PHE A 671 -15.58 7.23 -14.53
N LYS A 672 -16.13 8.19 -15.27
CA LYS A 672 -17.54 8.54 -15.25
C LYS A 672 -18.26 7.67 -16.28
N PHE A 673 -19.17 6.83 -15.82
CA PHE A 673 -20.05 6.05 -16.69
C PHE A 673 -21.42 6.73 -16.83
N ARG A 674 -21.95 6.77 -18.06
CA ARG A 674 -23.18 7.54 -18.40
C ARG A 674 -24.30 6.72 -19.06
N GLY A 675 -24.19 5.40 -19.10
CA GLY A 675 -25.23 4.55 -19.71
C GLY A 675 -26.57 4.64 -18.96
N GLU A 676 -27.61 5.12 -19.63
CA GLU A 676 -28.94 5.40 -19.03
C GLU A 676 -29.55 4.18 -18.35
N LYS A 677 -29.41 2.99 -18.94
CA LYS A 677 -29.90 1.72 -18.40
C LYS A 677 -29.38 1.43 -16.99
N VAL A 678 -28.10 1.73 -16.73
CA VAL A 678 -27.49 1.59 -15.41
C VAL A 678 -27.87 2.75 -14.51
N LEU A 679 -27.78 3.99 -15.01
CA LEU A 679 -28.10 5.19 -14.24
C LEU A 679 -29.56 5.23 -13.76
N SER A 680 -30.47 4.54 -14.44
CA SER A 680 -31.87 4.40 -14.02
C SER A 680 -32.06 3.50 -12.78
N LYS A 681 -31.03 2.72 -12.39
CA LYS A 681 -31.11 1.72 -11.31
C LYS A 681 -30.06 1.91 -10.22
N SER A 682 -28.89 2.44 -10.57
CA SER A 682 -27.77 2.58 -9.63
C SER A 682 -28.02 3.64 -8.59
N GLU A 683 -27.58 3.38 -7.36
CA GLU A 683 -27.44 4.37 -6.31
C GLU A 683 -26.10 5.11 -6.46
N GLY A 684 -25.95 6.25 -5.78
CA GLY A 684 -24.69 7.01 -5.79
C GLY A 684 -24.39 7.80 -7.06
N ILE A 685 -25.37 7.96 -7.96
CA ILE A 685 -25.25 8.79 -9.17
C ILE A 685 -25.02 10.27 -8.82
N SER A 686 -24.17 10.92 -9.61
CA SER A 686 -23.81 12.33 -9.49
C SER A 686 -24.05 13.05 -10.83
N PHE A 687 -23.68 14.32 -10.91
CA PHE A 687 -23.78 15.12 -12.12
C PHE A 687 -22.59 16.07 -12.26
N ASP A 688 -22.30 16.41 -13.51
CA ASP A 688 -21.35 17.43 -13.92
C ASP A 688 -21.86 18.17 -15.17
N GLU A 689 -21.01 18.97 -15.80
CA GLU A 689 -21.36 19.74 -17.00
C GLU A 689 -21.75 18.89 -18.21
N LYS A 690 -21.39 17.59 -18.23
CA LYS A 690 -21.76 16.65 -19.30
C LYS A 690 -23.00 15.81 -18.93
N GLY A 691 -23.61 16.07 -17.78
CA GLY A 691 -24.84 15.41 -17.34
C GLY A 691 -24.62 14.46 -16.15
N ILE A 692 -25.53 13.49 -16.02
CA ILE A 692 -25.51 12.52 -14.91
C ILE A 692 -24.46 11.45 -15.18
N TYR A 693 -23.77 10.99 -14.14
CA TYR A 693 -22.81 9.91 -14.22
C TYR A 693 -22.77 9.07 -12.93
N ILE A 694 -22.09 7.93 -13.00
CA ILE A 694 -21.67 7.13 -11.84
C ILE A 694 -20.18 6.83 -11.92
N ASP A 695 -19.50 6.82 -10.78
CA ASP A 695 -18.10 6.41 -10.69
C ASP A 695 -17.96 4.90 -10.88
N GLU A 696 -17.05 4.48 -11.74
CA GLU A 696 -16.80 3.06 -12.02
C GLU A 696 -16.42 2.25 -10.77
N SER A 697 -15.69 2.85 -9.82
CA SER A 697 -15.25 2.13 -8.61
C SER A 697 -16.42 1.66 -7.74
N ILE A 698 -17.56 2.37 -7.79
CA ILE A 698 -18.80 1.93 -7.15
C ILE A 698 -19.27 0.64 -7.81
N GLY A 699 -19.25 0.57 -9.14
CA GLY A 699 -19.65 -0.62 -9.89
C GLY A 699 -18.75 -1.83 -9.60
N ILE A 700 -17.43 -1.63 -9.57
CA ILE A 700 -16.45 -2.67 -9.20
C ILE A 700 -16.72 -3.18 -7.79
N SER A 701 -16.89 -2.27 -6.83
CA SER A 701 -17.13 -2.59 -5.43
C SER A 701 -18.41 -3.39 -5.21
N GLN A 702 -19.48 -3.02 -5.91
CA GLN A 702 -20.75 -3.75 -5.86
C GLN A 702 -20.63 -5.17 -6.41
N ILE A 703 -19.82 -5.38 -7.44
CA ILE A 703 -19.55 -6.74 -7.95
C ILE A 703 -18.68 -7.55 -6.99
N PHE A 704 -17.71 -6.94 -6.31
CA PHE A 704 -16.94 -7.64 -5.26
C PHE A 704 -17.87 -8.14 -4.15
N ASN A 705 -18.82 -7.32 -3.69
CA ASN A 705 -19.86 -7.77 -2.76
C ASN A 705 -20.63 -8.99 -3.28
N GLN A 706 -21.02 -8.99 -4.57
CA GLN A 706 -21.71 -10.15 -5.17
C GLN A 706 -20.80 -11.38 -5.32
N ILE A 707 -19.49 -11.18 -5.53
CA ILE A 707 -18.49 -12.25 -5.55
C ILE A 707 -18.37 -12.92 -4.17
N HIS A 708 -18.33 -12.14 -3.08
CA HIS A 708 -18.28 -12.66 -1.71
C HIS A 708 -19.53 -13.48 -1.34
N LEU A 709 -20.67 -13.17 -1.95
CA LEU A 709 -21.92 -13.92 -1.79
C LEU A 709 -21.95 -15.25 -2.53
N LEU A 710 -21.00 -15.53 -3.44
CA LEU A 710 -20.93 -16.84 -4.10
C LEU A 710 -20.75 -17.98 -3.07
N PRO A 711 -21.27 -19.19 -3.37
CA PRO A 711 -21.09 -20.36 -2.49
C PRO A 711 -19.59 -20.64 -2.27
N PRO A 712 -19.18 -21.12 -1.08
CA PRO A 712 -17.82 -21.60 -0.88
C PRO A 712 -17.44 -22.70 -1.88
N ASP A 713 -16.15 -22.88 -2.13
CA ASP A 713 -15.67 -24.01 -2.94
C ASP A 713 -15.81 -25.33 -2.17
N LYS A 714 -15.42 -26.45 -2.81
CA LYS A 714 -15.49 -27.79 -2.19
C LYS A 714 -14.60 -27.94 -0.93
N ARG A 715 -13.68 -27.00 -0.69
CA ARG A 715 -12.82 -26.97 0.51
C ARG A 715 -13.44 -26.13 1.63
N GLY A 716 -14.53 -25.40 1.37
CA GLY A 716 -15.20 -24.53 2.31
C GLY A 716 -14.74 -23.07 2.28
N TYR A 717 -13.86 -22.69 1.34
CA TYR A 717 -13.34 -21.32 1.27
C TYR A 717 -14.24 -20.40 0.46
N LYS A 718 -14.43 -19.17 0.94
CA LYS A 718 -15.09 -18.10 0.17
C LYS A 718 -14.15 -17.56 -0.91
N LEU A 719 -14.72 -17.06 -2.01
CA LEU A 719 -13.93 -16.44 -3.08
C LEU A 719 -13.50 -15.05 -2.61
N ALA A 720 -12.22 -14.90 -2.29
CA ALA A 720 -11.63 -13.64 -1.90
C ALA A 720 -11.21 -12.80 -3.12
N VAL A 721 -11.07 -11.50 -2.92
CA VAL A 721 -10.58 -10.55 -3.92
C VAL A 721 -9.20 -10.05 -3.49
N ALA A 722 -8.17 -10.46 -4.21
CA ALA A 722 -6.87 -9.82 -4.17
C ALA A 722 -6.86 -8.67 -5.19
N GLY A 723 -6.64 -7.45 -4.74
CA GLY A 723 -6.70 -6.26 -5.57
C GLY A 723 -5.32 -5.70 -5.81
N ASP A 724 -4.96 -5.51 -7.06
CA ASP A 724 -3.76 -4.77 -7.42
C ASP A 724 -4.09 -3.29 -7.65
N CYS A 725 -3.21 -2.43 -7.13
CA CYS A 725 -3.25 -0.98 -7.31
C CYS A 725 -4.58 -0.34 -6.94
N VAL A 726 -5.08 -0.76 -5.78
CA VAL A 726 -6.35 -0.32 -5.24
C VAL A 726 -6.27 1.14 -4.81
N ASN A 727 -6.82 2.02 -5.63
CA ASN A 727 -6.80 3.45 -5.35
C ASN A 727 -8.06 3.86 -4.56
N THR A 728 -9.28 3.57 -5.02
CA THR A 728 -10.52 4.04 -4.34
C THR A 728 -10.79 3.46 -2.97
N TRP A 729 -11.41 4.25 -2.09
CA TRP A 729 -11.94 3.74 -0.83
C TRP A 729 -12.94 2.60 -1.05
N TYR A 730 -13.87 2.76 -2.00
CA TYR A 730 -14.90 1.75 -2.26
C TYR A 730 -14.27 0.41 -2.64
N SER A 731 -13.30 0.42 -3.55
CA SER A 731 -12.60 -0.81 -3.93
C SER A 731 -11.75 -1.34 -2.77
N ALA A 732 -11.05 -0.49 -2.01
CA ALA A 732 -10.26 -0.92 -0.84
C ALA A 732 -11.10 -1.58 0.26
N MET A 733 -12.30 -1.06 0.53
CA MET A 733 -13.22 -1.68 1.49
C MET A 733 -13.65 -3.09 1.06
N ASN A 734 -13.74 -3.36 -0.24
CA ASN A 734 -14.25 -4.63 -0.77
C ASN A 734 -13.15 -5.56 -1.32
N THR A 735 -11.89 -5.12 -1.27
CA THR A 735 -10.72 -5.98 -1.52
C THR A 735 -10.31 -6.67 -0.22
N ASP A 736 -10.00 -7.97 -0.27
CA ASP A 736 -9.60 -8.78 0.89
C ASP A 736 -8.09 -8.80 1.12
N VAL A 737 -7.31 -8.76 0.03
CA VAL A 737 -5.84 -8.74 0.05
C VAL A 737 -5.34 -7.62 -0.85
N LEU A 738 -4.48 -6.74 -0.35
CA LEU A 738 -3.82 -5.76 -1.23
C LEU A 738 -2.53 -6.35 -1.81
N LEU A 739 -2.44 -6.32 -3.14
CA LEU A 739 -1.20 -6.51 -3.86
C LEU A 739 -0.52 -5.14 -4.07
N ILE A 740 0.76 -5.07 -3.72
CA ILE A 740 1.59 -3.88 -3.90
C ILE A 740 2.50 -4.11 -5.11
N GLU A 741 2.04 -3.73 -6.30
CA GLU A 741 2.81 -3.72 -7.54
C GLU A 741 3.95 -2.68 -7.52
N ASP A 742 5.01 -2.96 -8.28
CA ASP A 742 6.32 -2.28 -8.29
C ASP A 742 7.16 -2.51 -7.02
N GLY A 743 6.71 -3.46 -6.19
CA GLY A 743 7.44 -4.08 -5.09
C GLY A 743 8.00 -3.08 -4.06
N SER A 744 9.00 -3.53 -3.31
CA SER A 744 9.70 -2.75 -2.31
C SER A 744 10.64 -1.66 -2.88
N TYR A 745 10.55 -1.39 -4.19
CA TYR A 745 11.65 -0.86 -5.00
C TYR A 745 11.46 0.59 -5.50
N GLY A 746 10.33 1.23 -5.18
CA GLY A 746 10.06 2.61 -5.58
C GLY A 746 10.55 3.63 -4.55
N GLU A 747 11.21 4.68 -5.03
CA GLU A 747 11.82 5.78 -4.26
C GLU A 747 10.85 6.57 -3.35
N ASN A 748 9.53 6.30 -3.41
CA ASN A 748 8.49 6.98 -2.63
C ASN A 748 7.53 6.05 -1.87
N GLN A 749 7.85 4.77 -1.69
CA GLN A 749 6.81 3.79 -1.35
C GLN A 749 6.48 3.64 0.14
N ILE A 750 7.41 3.93 1.07
CA ILE A 750 7.13 3.73 2.50
C ILE A 750 5.93 4.57 3.00
N LEU A 751 5.79 5.79 2.49
CA LEU A 751 4.64 6.65 2.77
C LEU A 751 3.35 6.05 2.18
N ASN A 752 3.41 5.52 0.97
CA ASN A 752 2.27 4.86 0.33
C ASN A 752 1.85 3.61 1.10
N TRP A 753 2.82 2.82 1.58
CA TRP A 753 2.57 1.63 2.39
C TRP A 753 1.95 1.97 3.73
N PHE A 754 2.41 3.04 4.38
CA PHE A 754 1.79 3.56 5.59
C PHE A 754 0.31 3.89 5.39
N PHE A 755 -0.02 4.66 4.34
CA PHE A 755 -1.43 4.98 4.05
C PHE A 755 -2.24 3.78 3.55
N ASN A 756 -1.64 2.86 2.81
CA ASN A 756 -2.28 1.60 2.44
C ASN A 756 -2.60 0.77 3.68
N ARG A 757 -1.70 0.70 4.66
CA ARG A 757 -1.96 0.00 5.92
C ARG A 757 -3.12 0.64 6.70
N ILE A 758 -3.20 1.97 6.77
CA ILE A 758 -4.34 2.68 7.36
C ILE A 758 -5.64 2.45 6.55
N ARG A 759 -5.57 2.27 5.24
CA ARG A 759 -6.75 2.02 4.40
C ARG A 759 -7.29 0.60 4.53
N PHE A 760 -6.40 -0.38 4.56
CA PHE A 760 -6.75 -1.79 4.58
C PHE A 760 -6.94 -2.34 6.01
N GLY A 761 -6.40 -1.65 7.01
CA GLY A 761 -6.52 -2.03 8.42
C GLY A 761 -6.02 -3.45 8.66
N ARG A 762 -6.92 -4.34 9.12
CA ARG A 762 -6.61 -5.72 9.50
C ARG A 762 -6.57 -6.69 8.32
N LYS A 763 -6.75 -6.21 7.09
CA LYS A 763 -6.61 -7.04 5.89
C LYS A 763 -5.13 -7.33 5.59
N PRO A 764 -4.81 -8.50 5.02
CA PRO A 764 -3.46 -8.82 4.59
C PRO A 764 -2.99 -7.91 3.45
N LEU A 765 -1.69 -7.56 3.48
CA LEU A 765 -0.98 -6.90 2.39
C LEU A 765 0.16 -7.81 1.95
N CYS A 766 0.47 -7.80 0.66
CA CYS A 766 1.59 -8.54 0.10
C CYS A 766 2.33 -7.69 -0.93
N PHE A 767 3.66 -7.75 -0.93
CA PHE A 767 4.44 -7.27 -2.07
C PHE A 767 4.16 -8.16 -3.28
N HIS A 768 3.84 -7.54 -4.40
CA HIS A 768 3.68 -8.25 -5.66
C HIS A 768 5.03 -8.37 -6.39
N VAL A 769 5.26 -9.54 -6.99
CA VAL A 769 6.49 -9.93 -7.68
C VAL A 769 6.63 -9.18 -9.00
N THR A 770 7.32 -8.04 -9.00
CA THR A 770 7.52 -7.24 -10.22
C THR A 770 8.94 -6.72 -10.38
N HIS A 771 9.85 -7.57 -10.85
CA HIS A 771 11.20 -7.17 -11.29
C HIS A 771 11.24 -6.37 -12.60
N TRP A 772 10.30 -5.47 -12.82
CA TRP A 772 10.30 -4.66 -14.04
C TRP A 772 11.37 -3.56 -14.01
N SER A 773 11.90 -3.20 -12.83
CA SER A 773 12.82 -2.07 -12.76
C SER A 773 13.66 -2.07 -11.48
N ASP A 774 14.86 -2.67 -11.51
CA ASP A 774 15.93 -2.24 -10.62
C ASP A 774 16.39 -0.85 -11.09
N ARG A 775 15.66 0.21 -10.67
CA ARG A 775 15.78 1.59 -11.21
C ARG A 775 17.09 2.29 -10.81
N LEU A 776 18.08 1.56 -10.32
CA LEU A 776 19.42 2.08 -10.06
C LEU A 776 20.16 2.43 -11.36
N SER A 777 19.81 1.76 -12.48
CA SER A 777 20.40 2.03 -13.80
C SER A 777 20.20 3.50 -14.22
N GLY A 778 21.29 4.19 -14.58
CA GLY A 778 21.27 5.61 -14.98
C GLY A 778 21.21 6.62 -13.84
N LYS A 779 21.11 6.18 -12.58
CA LYS A 779 21.22 7.05 -11.38
C LYS A 779 22.58 6.96 -10.68
N ILE A 780 23.31 5.88 -10.97
CA ILE A 780 24.63 5.58 -10.40
C ILE A 780 25.64 5.53 -11.55
N ASP A 781 26.71 6.32 -11.44
CA ASP A 781 27.88 6.20 -12.29
C ASP A 781 28.72 5.00 -11.80
N ILE A 782 28.52 3.85 -12.42
CA ILE A 782 29.10 2.57 -11.97
C ILE A 782 30.62 2.60 -11.88
N ASP A 783 31.29 3.42 -12.69
CA ASP A 783 32.73 3.53 -12.70
C ASP A 783 33.26 4.34 -11.50
N LYS A 784 32.44 5.25 -10.97
CA LYS A 784 32.82 6.14 -9.86
C LYS A 784 32.41 5.65 -8.48
N VAL A 785 31.39 4.78 -8.38
CA VAL A 785 30.89 4.28 -7.10
C VAL A 785 31.63 3.01 -6.67
N SER A 786 32.12 2.97 -5.44
CA SER A 786 32.84 1.83 -4.88
C SER A 786 31.93 0.60 -4.67
N PRO A 787 32.49 -0.62 -4.62
CA PRO A 787 31.76 -1.83 -4.20
C PRO A 787 30.96 -1.64 -2.90
N GLU A 788 31.57 -1.00 -1.91
CA GLU A 788 31.01 -0.79 -0.57
C GLU A 788 29.79 0.15 -0.61
N GLU A 789 29.86 1.23 -1.38
CA GLU A 789 28.72 2.15 -1.57
C GLU A 789 27.55 1.45 -2.26
N ILE A 790 27.82 0.61 -3.27
CA ILE A 790 26.76 -0.19 -3.93
C ILE A 790 26.14 -1.15 -2.92
N TYR A 791 26.96 -1.81 -2.10
CA TYR A 791 26.50 -2.72 -1.05
C TYR A 791 25.60 -1.99 -0.04
N GLU A 792 26.00 -0.80 0.42
CA GLU A 792 25.21 0.03 1.34
C GLU A 792 23.87 0.48 0.75
N ILE A 793 23.81 0.77 -0.56
CA ILE A 793 22.54 1.10 -1.24
C ILE A 793 21.57 -0.08 -1.20
N TYR A 794 22.05 -1.29 -1.50
CA TYR A 794 21.23 -2.50 -1.39
C TYR A 794 20.84 -2.79 0.06
N ARG A 795 21.76 -2.63 1.01
CA ARG A 795 21.49 -2.79 2.45
C ARG A 795 20.39 -1.84 2.91
N LYS A 796 20.49 -0.55 2.59
CA LYS A 796 19.46 0.46 2.91
C LYS A 796 18.12 0.09 2.28
N ARG A 797 18.10 -0.27 1.00
CA ARG A 797 16.88 -0.69 0.28
C ARG A 797 16.18 -1.85 0.96
N PHE A 798 16.87 -2.99 1.12
CA PHE A 798 16.28 -4.18 1.72
C PHE A 798 16.02 -4.00 3.22
N GLY A 799 16.77 -3.13 3.89
CA GLY A 799 16.48 -2.70 5.25
C GLY A 799 15.13 -2.01 5.37
N PHE A 800 14.81 -1.07 4.48
CA PHE A 800 13.47 -0.46 4.41
C PHE A 800 12.39 -1.45 3.95
N THR A 801 12.71 -2.42 3.09
CA THR A 801 11.81 -3.55 2.78
C THR A 801 11.48 -4.34 4.04
N GLN A 802 12.48 -4.68 4.86
CA GLN A 802 12.28 -5.40 6.12
C GLN A 802 11.44 -4.57 7.11
N ILE A 803 11.77 -3.29 7.31
CA ILE A 803 11.00 -2.37 8.15
C ILE A 803 9.55 -2.35 7.69
N SER A 804 9.30 -2.27 6.39
CA SER A 804 7.95 -2.16 5.86
C SER A 804 7.18 -3.47 5.95
N GLY A 805 7.86 -4.60 5.72
CA GLY A 805 7.30 -5.93 5.93
C GLY A 805 6.84 -6.15 7.36
N LEU A 806 7.68 -5.83 8.35
CA LEU A 806 7.38 -6.07 9.76
C LEU A 806 6.56 -4.96 10.42
N CYS A 807 6.89 -3.68 10.20
CA CYS A 807 6.15 -2.59 10.83
C CYS A 807 4.80 -2.34 10.17
N PHE A 808 4.59 -2.76 8.92
CA PHE A 808 3.29 -2.65 8.27
C PHE A 808 2.70 -4.01 7.92
N GLY A 809 3.19 -5.14 8.42
CA GLY A 809 2.61 -6.47 8.17
C GLY A 809 2.47 -6.81 6.69
N ILE A 810 3.44 -6.42 5.86
CA ILE A 810 3.40 -6.71 4.42
C ILE A 810 4.16 -8.01 4.19
N SER A 811 3.45 -9.03 3.71
CA SER A 811 4.06 -10.30 3.36
C SER A 811 5.06 -10.10 2.22
N PHE A 812 6.24 -10.67 2.40
CA PHE A 812 7.32 -10.56 1.44
C PHE A 812 7.03 -11.39 0.19
N SER A 813 7.37 -10.84 -0.97
CA SER A 813 7.45 -11.66 -2.18
C SER A 813 8.68 -12.56 -2.14
N ILE A 814 8.73 -13.57 -3.01
CA ILE A 814 9.93 -14.40 -3.19
C ILE A 814 11.17 -13.55 -3.50
N ASP A 815 10.98 -12.42 -4.18
CA ASP A 815 12.04 -11.54 -4.65
C ASP A 815 12.65 -10.67 -3.56
N ASP A 816 11.87 -10.38 -2.51
CA ASP A 816 12.33 -9.63 -1.35
C ASP A 816 13.20 -10.50 -0.43
N ILE A 817 13.01 -11.82 -0.46
CA ILE A 817 13.63 -12.77 0.48
C ILE A 817 14.95 -13.34 -0.08
N MET A 818 14.96 -13.68 -1.37
CA MET A 818 16.06 -14.44 -1.96
C MET A 818 17.39 -13.70 -1.94
N GLY A 819 18.42 -14.35 -1.41
CA GLY A 819 19.76 -13.77 -1.25
C GLY A 819 19.86 -12.76 -0.11
N VAL A 820 18.85 -12.64 0.75
CA VAL A 820 18.83 -11.72 1.91
C VAL A 820 18.49 -12.48 3.20
N PRO A 821 19.48 -13.11 3.88
CA PRO A 821 19.31 -13.90 5.10
C PRO A 821 18.52 -13.20 6.20
N ASP A 822 18.68 -11.89 6.34
CA ASP A 822 18.02 -11.16 7.41
C ASP A 822 16.52 -10.96 7.16
N ILE A 823 16.08 -10.94 5.89
CA ILE A 823 14.66 -11.04 5.53
C ILE A 823 14.20 -12.50 5.64
N PHE A 824 15.01 -13.47 5.20
CA PHE A 824 14.69 -14.89 5.32
C PHE A 824 14.36 -15.32 6.75
N LYS A 825 15.13 -14.87 7.74
CA LYS A 825 14.90 -15.19 9.16
C LYS A 825 13.55 -14.68 9.69
N VAL A 826 12.98 -13.65 9.06
CA VAL A 826 11.76 -12.98 9.53
C VAL A 826 10.58 -13.10 8.57
N CYS A 827 10.74 -13.77 7.41
CA CYS A 827 9.73 -13.77 6.34
C CYS A 827 8.40 -14.46 6.71
N ARG A 828 8.38 -15.19 7.83
CA ARG A 828 7.20 -15.85 8.40
C ARG A 828 6.44 -14.97 9.39
N ILE A 829 7.08 -13.93 9.94
CA ILE A 829 6.43 -13.04 10.91
C ILE A 829 5.22 -12.31 10.30
N PRO A 830 5.29 -11.76 9.06
CA PRO A 830 4.13 -11.09 8.46
C PRO A 830 2.88 -11.96 8.30
N GLU A 831 3.04 -13.29 8.20
CA GLU A 831 1.89 -14.20 8.18
C GLU A 831 1.13 -14.14 9.51
N GLU A 832 1.84 -14.24 10.64
CA GLU A 832 1.23 -14.09 11.97
C GLU A 832 0.66 -12.66 12.16
N GLU A 833 1.41 -11.62 11.77
CA GLU A 833 0.95 -10.22 11.85
C GLU A 833 -0.36 -10.00 11.06
N ASN A 834 -0.47 -10.58 9.86
CA ASN A 834 -1.66 -10.49 9.04
C ASN A 834 -2.83 -11.31 9.60
N ILE A 835 -2.58 -12.43 10.27
CA ILE A 835 -3.61 -13.21 10.98
C ILE A 835 -4.14 -12.44 12.19
N TYR A 836 -3.26 -11.86 13.01
CA TYR A 836 -3.65 -11.08 14.19
C TYR A 836 -4.29 -9.73 13.82
N GLY A 837 -3.86 -9.16 12.69
CA GLY A 837 -4.40 -7.94 12.11
C GLY A 837 -3.90 -6.66 12.79
N TYR A 838 -3.53 -5.67 11.97
CA TYR A 838 -3.00 -4.38 12.41
C TYR A 838 -3.97 -3.59 13.29
N GLN A 839 -3.42 -2.90 14.30
CA GLN A 839 -4.14 -1.97 15.16
C GLN A 839 -3.60 -0.54 14.99
N PRO A 840 -4.48 0.47 14.76
CA PRO A 840 -4.01 1.85 14.62
C PRO A 840 -3.35 2.39 15.89
N LEU A 841 -3.85 2.00 17.06
CA LEU A 841 -3.19 2.26 18.34
C LEU A 841 -2.17 1.15 18.61
N SER A 842 -0.89 1.46 18.40
CA SER A 842 0.19 0.52 18.70
C SER A 842 0.21 0.14 20.19
N GLY A 843 -0.15 1.08 21.07
CA GLY A 843 0.10 0.95 22.51
C GLY A 843 1.59 0.98 22.87
N LEU A 844 2.48 1.08 21.89
CA LEU A 844 3.93 1.10 22.04
C LEU A 844 4.45 2.50 21.71
N ARG A 845 5.20 3.06 22.64
CA ARG A 845 5.79 4.40 22.58
C ARG A 845 7.31 4.30 22.68
N CYS A 846 8.04 5.05 21.86
CA CYS A 846 9.49 5.21 21.90
C CYS A 846 9.90 6.59 22.44
N ASN A 847 11.09 6.71 23.01
CA ASN A 847 11.69 7.99 23.34
C ASN A 847 12.14 8.80 22.11
N ASP A 848 12.21 8.17 20.94
CA ASP A 848 12.59 8.76 19.66
C ASP A 848 11.42 8.74 18.66
N LYS A 849 11.16 9.88 18.01
CA LYS A 849 10.05 10.06 17.07
C LYS A 849 10.27 9.37 15.73
N MET A 850 11.52 9.07 15.36
CA MET A 850 11.86 8.47 14.07
C MET A 850 11.67 6.95 14.04
N ILE A 851 11.32 6.34 15.18
CA ILE A 851 11.06 4.90 15.28
C ILE A 851 9.62 4.59 14.94
N ILE A 852 9.45 3.75 13.92
CA ILE A 852 8.13 3.24 13.55
C ILE A 852 7.73 2.17 14.56
N CYS A 853 6.59 2.36 15.22
CA CYS A 853 6.06 1.41 16.20
C CYS A 853 4.69 0.91 15.75
N SER A 854 4.51 -0.40 15.68
CA SER A 854 3.27 -1.03 15.23
C SER A 854 2.85 -2.18 16.13
N ARG A 855 1.54 -2.47 16.11
CA ARG A 855 0.95 -3.60 16.81
C ARG A 855 -0.01 -4.38 15.92
N PHE A 856 0.03 -5.69 16.05
CA PHE A 856 -0.89 -6.63 15.45
C PHE A 856 -1.54 -7.47 16.55
N GLY A 857 -2.87 -7.62 16.50
CA GLY A 857 -3.64 -8.32 17.53
C GLY A 857 -3.93 -7.49 18.77
N ASN A 858 -4.68 -8.09 19.71
CA ASN A 858 -4.98 -7.54 21.03
C ASN A 858 -4.73 -8.64 22.07
N ASP A 859 -4.43 -8.26 23.32
CA ASP A 859 -4.14 -9.19 24.42
C ASP A 859 -2.92 -10.12 24.17
N LEU A 860 -2.85 -11.25 24.87
CA LEU A 860 -1.86 -12.30 24.66
C LEU A 860 -1.78 -12.74 23.18
N GLY A 861 -0.55 -12.94 22.69
CA GLY A 861 -0.28 -13.27 21.28
C GLY A 861 -0.05 -12.06 20.39
N SER A 862 -0.39 -10.85 20.84
CA SER A 862 -0.10 -9.62 20.10
C SER A 862 1.37 -9.51 19.71
N ILE A 863 1.61 -9.00 18.51
CA ILE A 863 2.95 -8.77 17.97
C ILE A 863 3.24 -7.27 17.97
N LEU A 864 4.40 -6.89 18.46
CA LEU A 864 4.90 -5.52 18.49
C LEU A 864 6.13 -5.42 17.59
N SER A 865 6.06 -4.59 16.56
CA SER A 865 7.12 -4.43 15.57
C SER A 865 7.69 -3.01 15.63
N ILE A 866 9.02 -2.91 15.68
CA ILE A 866 9.74 -1.65 15.77
C ILE A 866 10.78 -1.52 14.66
N GLY A 867 10.81 -0.38 13.97
CA GLY A 867 11.69 -0.13 12.83
C GLY A 867 12.62 1.05 13.07
N ASN A 868 13.93 0.81 12.98
CA ASN A 868 14.97 1.83 13.04
C ASN A 868 15.25 2.40 11.65
N THR A 869 14.85 3.65 11.41
CA THR A 869 15.07 4.34 10.13
C THR A 869 16.41 5.05 10.02
N TYR A 870 17.24 5.02 11.07
CA TYR A 870 18.55 5.66 11.09
C TYR A 870 19.61 4.86 10.33
N SER A 871 20.65 5.58 9.88
CA SER A 871 21.85 5.05 9.22
C SER A 871 22.83 4.37 10.18
N GLU A 872 22.51 4.29 11.46
CA GLU A 872 23.36 3.71 12.49
C GLU A 872 22.56 2.88 13.48
N LYS A 873 23.27 1.94 14.12
CA LYS A 873 22.76 1.18 15.24
C LYS A 873 22.58 2.09 16.44
N ARG A 874 21.42 2.02 17.10
CA ARG A 874 21.09 2.84 18.27
C ARG A 874 20.31 2.04 19.30
N GLU A 875 20.45 2.42 20.57
CA GLU A 875 19.61 1.92 21.65
C GLU A 875 18.41 2.86 21.84
N PHE A 876 17.24 2.28 22.03
CA PHE A 876 16.00 3.01 22.24
C PHE A 876 15.29 2.51 23.49
N GLU A 877 14.53 3.41 24.11
CA GLU A 877 13.68 3.11 25.25
C GLU A 877 12.22 3.10 24.83
N PHE A 878 11.51 2.06 25.26
CA PHE A 878 10.13 1.81 24.90
C PHE A 878 9.24 1.70 26.12
N LYS A 879 7.99 2.15 25.94
CA LYS A 879 6.92 2.10 26.93
C LYS A 879 5.66 1.57 26.27
N ILE A 880 5.12 0.49 26.81
CA ILE A 880 3.86 -0.14 26.42
C ILE A 880 2.76 0.38 27.35
N GLU A 881 1.67 0.89 26.79
CA GLU A 881 0.44 1.22 27.52
C GLU A 881 -0.45 -0.02 27.63
N ASN A 882 -0.42 -0.65 28.80
CA ASN A 882 -1.07 -1.93 29.05
C ASN A 882 -2.57 -1.91 28.71
N LYS A 883 -3.25 -0.80 29.06
CA LYS A 883 -4.68 -0.59 28.80
C LYS A 883 -5.06 -0.60 27.31
N ILE A 884 -4.14 -0.28 26.40
CA ILE A 884 -4.41 -0.32 24.95
C ILE A 884 -4.32 -1.75 24.41
N ILE A 885 -3.44 -2.58 24.98
CA ILE A 885 -3.31 -3.98 24.58
C ILE A 885 -4.50 -4.80 25.09
N GLY A 886 -4.92 -4.58 26.32
CA GLY A 886 -6.08 -5.24 26.92
C GLY A 886 -6.15 -5.09 28.44
N ASP A 887 -6.69 -6.10 29.12
CA ASP A 887 -6.84 -6.12 30.58
C ASP A 887 -5.69 -6.87 31.26
N GLY A 888 -4.87 -6.14 32.02
CA GLY A 888 -3.74 -6.66 32.78
C GLY A 888 -2.42 -5.93 32.47
N THR A 889 -1.37 -6.26 33.22
CA THR A 889 0.00 -5.80 32.94
C THR A 889 0.71 -6.80 32.04
N TYR A 890 1.14 -6.38 30.86
CA TYR A 890 1.64 -7.27 29.82
C TYR A 890 3.14 -7.49 29.89
N LEU A 891 3.55 -8.73 29.63
CA LEU A 891 4.94 -9.18 29.55
C LEU A 891 5.25 -9.58 28.10
N ILE A 892 6.41 -9.18 27.62
CA ILE A 892 6.85 -9.39 26.23
C ILE A 892 8.10 -10.26 26.17
N SER A 893 8.30 -10.96 25.06
CA SER A 893 9.58 -11.60 24.73
C SER A 893 10.08 -11.18 23.37
N ASP A 894 11.40 -11.24 23.18
CA ASP A 894 12.03 -11.04 21.89
C ASP A 894 11.65 -12.22 20.99
N TYR A 895 11.25 -11.94 19.75
CA TYR A 895 10.82 -13.00 18.82
C TYR A 895 11.96 -13.98 18.48
N SER A 896 13.22 -13.54 18.58
CA SER A 896 14.41 -14.39 18.39
C SER A 896 14.83 -15.17 19.64
N GLY A 897 14.08 -15.04 20.75
CA GLY A 897 14.36 -15.73 22.01
C GLY A 897 15.38 -15.05 22.91
N LYS A 898 15.90 -13.88 22.51
CA LYS A 898 16.83 -13.10 23.34
C LYS A 898 16.15 -12.63 24.63
N LYS A 899 16.95 -12.61 25.70
CA LYS A 899 16.53 -12.09 27.00
C LYS A 899 16.24 -10.60 26.96
N ILE A 900 15.14 -10.19 27.59
CA ILE A 900 14.72 -8.79 27.73
C ILE A 900 14.59 -8.45 29.20
N ASN A 901 15.10 -7.27 29.57
CA ASN A 901 14.82 -6.64 30.85
C ASN A 901 13.60 -5.74 30.73
N ILE A 902 12.66 -5.88 31.68
CA ILE A 902 11.43 -5.12 31.72
C ILE A 902 11.18 -4.52 33.11
N ASP A 903 10.68 -3.30 33.14
CA ASP A 903 10.06 -2.68 34.33
C ASP A 903 8.57 -2.52 34.05
N PHE A 904 7.70 -2.75 35.03
CA PHE A 904 6.26 -2.70 34.80
C PHE A 904 5.46 -2.16 35.98
N THR A 905 4.37 -1.47 35.65
CA THR A 905 3.31 -0.97 36.53
C THR A 905 1.96 -1.45 35.98
N PRO A 906 0.82 -1.19 36.66
CA PRO A 906 -0.50 -1.47 36.11
C PRO A 906 -0.70 -0.78 34.76
N GLU A 907 -0.21 0.44 34.64
CA GLU A 907 -0.40 1.29 33.48
C GLU A 907 0.57 0.95 32.35
N PHE A 908 1.84 0.62 32.69
CA PHE A 908 2.90 0.56 31.69
C PHE A 908 3.86 -0.62 31.84
N THR A 909 4.42 -1.07 30.70
CA THR A 909 5.59 -1.96 30.66
C THR A 909 6.71 -1.28 29.87
N HIS A 910 7.89 -1.15 30.45
CA HIS A 910 9.06 -0.45 29.93
C HIS A 910 10.17 -1.43 29.57
N PHE A 911 10.90 -1.18 28.50
CA PHE A 911 12.08 -1.95 28.11
C PHE A 911 13.04 -1.14 27.24
N LYS A 912 14.29 -1.61 27.13
CA LYS A 912 15.31 -1.05 26.24
C LYS A 912 15.81 -2.09 25.26
N THR A 913 16.17 -1.65 24.06
CA THR A 913 16.76 -2.53 23.04
C THR A 913 17.61 -1.73 22.06
N ASP A 914 18.70 -2.34 21.62
CA ASP A 914 19.45 -1.91 20.44
C ASP A 914 18.73 -2.32 19.15
N ILE A 915 18.82 -1.53 18.09
CA ILE A 915 18.30 -1.89 16.76
C ILE A 915 19.35 -1.48 15.73
N ASN A 916 19.72 -2.41 14.84
CA ASN A 916 20.70 -2.13 13.79
C ASN A 916 20.17 -1.06 12.81
N LYS A 917 21.07 -0.43 12.06
CA LYS A 917 20.69 0.55 11.03
C LYS A 917 19.72 -0.06 10.02
N TYR A 918 18.73 0.71 9.58
CA TYR A 918 17.74 0.31 8.59
C TYR A 918 17.16 -1.11 8.82
N SER A 919 16.79 -1.44 10.06
CA SER A 919 16.30 -2.78 10.39
C SER A 919 15.11 -2.72 11.33
N ALA A 920 14.45 -3.86 11.51
CA ALA A 920 13.35 -3.99 12.46
C ALA A 920 13.56 -5.13 13.46
N LYS A 921 12.99 -4.95 14.65
CA LYS A 921 12.86 -5.99 15.68
C LYS A 921 11.39 -6.25 15.98
N VAL A 922 11.11 -7.46 16.46
CA VAL A 922 9.75 -7.93 16.75
C VAL A 922 9.71 -8.53 18.15
N TYR A 923 8.65 -8.22 18.86
CA TYR A 923 8.35 -8.73 20.19
C TYR A 923 6.97 -9.38 20.19
N LYS A 924 6.78 -10.37 21.05
CA LYS A 924 5.48 -11.03 21.24
C LYS A 924 5.01 -10.85 22.67
N VAL A 925 3.73 -10.53 22.84
CA VAL A 925 3.07 -10.50 24.15
C VAL A 925 2.79 -11.93 24.59
N ILE A 926 3.54 -12.42 25.57
CA ILE A 926 3.55 -13.83 25.95
C ILE A 926 2.93 -14.09 27.33
N GLY A 927 2.77 -13.06 28.14
CA GLY A 927 2.17 -13.19 29.45
C GLY A 927 1.49 -11.92 29.91
N LYS A 928 0.65 -12.04 30.94
CA LYS A 928 0.06 -10.90 31.63
C LYS A 928 -0.21 -11.20 33.10
N ILE A 929 -0.17 -10.15 33.90
CA ILE A 929 -0.50 -10.16 35.33
C ILE A 929 -1.86 -9.50 35.52
N LEU A 930 -2.84 -10.23 36.00
CA LEU A 930 -4.20 -9.74 36.19
C LEU A 930 -4.33 -8.96 37.51
N ASN A 931 -5.07 -7.85 37.48
CA ASN A 931 -5.33 -6.98 38.64
C ASN A 931 -4.04 -6.54 39.38
N PHE A 932 -2.93 -6.40 38.64
CA PHE A 932 -1.69 -5.91 39.22
C PHE A 932 -1.88 -4.48 39.74
N ASN A 933 -1.39 -4.21 40.95
CA ASN A 933 -1.39 -2.89 41.56
C ASN A 933 -0.11 -2.74 42.39
N GLY A 934 0.95 -2.23 41.76
CA GLY A 934 2.30 -2.12 42.33
C GLY A 934 3.34 -1.73 41.29
N LYS A 935 4.61 -1.95 41.58
CA LYS A 935 5.69 -1.86 40.58
C LYS A 935 6.42 -3.19 40.54
N GLY A 936 6.92 -3.57 39.38
CA GLY A 936 7.71 -4.77 39.22
C GLY A 936 8.83 -4.53 38.24
N LYS A 937 9.84 -5.37 38.32
CA LYS A 937 10.93 -5.45 37.35
C LYS A 937 11.32 -6.90 37.17
N GLY A 938 11.91 -7.22 36.04
CA GLY A 938 12.41 -8.55 35.82
C GLY A 938 13.00 -8.74 34.43
N GLU A 939 13.33 -9.98 34.17
CA GLU A 939 13.88 -10.41 32.90
C GLU A 939 13.10 -11.62 32.39
N ILE A 940 12.97 -11.73 31.07
CA ILE A 940 12.20 -12.81 30.45
C ILE A 940 12.86 -13.24 29.14
N GLU A 941 12.88 -14.55 28.93
CA GLU A 941 13.36 -15.19 27.71
C GLU A 941 12.53 -16.43 27.39
N ILE A 942 12.39 -16.73 26.10
CA ILE A 942 11.85 -18.01 25.62
C ILE A 942 12.89 -18.63 24.71
N ASN A 943 13.45 -19.77 25.14
CA ASN A 943 14.48 -20.48 24.40
C ASN A 943 13.95 -21.83 23.89
N GLU A 944 14.42 -22.21 22.70
CA GLU A 944 14.20 -23.56 22.18
C GLU A 944 14.98 -24.60 23.03
N LYS A 945 14.41 -25.78 23.15
CA LYS A 945 14.98 -26.96 23.80
C LYS A 945 14.89 -28.16 22.87
N ASP A 946 15.60 -29.23 23.23
CA ASP A 946 15.49 -30.49 22.49
C ASP A 946 14.02 -30.96 22.37
N TYR A 947 13.26 -31.02 23.47
CA TYR A 947 11.87 -31.53 23.45
C TYR A 947 10.76 -30.47 23.40
N GLY A 948 11.08 -29.19 23.10
CA GLY A 948 10.10 -28.11 23.04
C GLY A 948 10.69 -26.74 23.34
N LYS A 949 10.05 -25.94 24.20
CA LYS A 949 10.50 -24.59 24.56
C LYS A 949 10.55 -24.41 26.06
N ARG A 950 11.39 -23.50 26.53
CA ARG A 950 11.41 -23.06 27.93
C ARG A 950 11.21 -21.55 28.00
N LEU A 951 10.19 -21.13 28.73
CA LEU A 951 10.09 -19.77 29.22
C LEU A 951 10.79 -19.71 30.57
N LYS A 952 11.72 -18.77 30.71
CA LYS A 952 12.32 -18.41 31.99
C LYS A 952 12.08 -16.93 32.24
N GLY A 953 11.68 -16.58 33.46
CA GLY A 953 11.66 -15.20 33.88
C GLY A 953 11.93 -15.02 35.36
N ASP A 954 12.70 -13.98 35.70
CA ASP A 954 13.11 -13.65 37.05
C ASP A 954 12.54 -12.28 37.41
N PHE A 955 11.68 -12.21 38.43
CA PHE A 955 10.89 -11.02 38.74
C PHE A 955 11.00 -10.60 40.20
N GLU A 956 10.94 -9.29 40.42
CA GLU A 956 10.86 -8.63 41.73
C GLU A 956 9.69 -7.63 41.73
N ILE A 957 8.84 -7.71 42.76
CA ILE A 957 7.62 -6.91 42.93
C ILE A 957 7.77 -5.98 44.13
N GLU A 958 7.70 -4.69 43.85
CA GLU A 958 7.69 -3.61 44.83
C GLU A 958 6.25 -3.14 45.10
N ASN A 959 5.85 -3.08 46.37
CA ASN A 959 4.56 -2.54 46.81
C ASN A 959 3.29 -3.18 46.20
N GLY A 960 3.43 -4.32 45.51
CA GLY A 960 2.32 -5.11 44.96
C GLY A 960 1.60 -5.98 46.00
N LYS A 961 0.28 -6.16 45.82
CA LYS A 961 -0.50 -7.16 46.56
C LYS A 961 -0.23 -8.56 46.02
N ILE A 962 -0.09 -9.52 46.92
CA ILE A 962 -0.02 -10.95 46.63
C ILE A 962 -1.34 -11.63 47.06
N PRO A 963 -1.75 -12.75 46.42
CA PRO A 963 -1.10 -13.40 45.28
C PRO A 963 -1.25 -12.64 43.95
N LEU A 964 -0.27 -12.83 43.07
CA LEU A 964 -0.34 -12.37 41.68
C LEU A 964 -0.95 -13.46 40.79
N LYS A 965 -1.87 -13.07 39.91
CA LYS A 965 -2.50 -13.97 38.95
C LYS A 965 -1.82 -13.83 37.59
N PHE A 966 -1.21 -14.90 37.12
CA PHE A 966 -0.50 -14.93 35.84
C PHE A 966 -1.31 -15.67 34.79
N GLU A 967 -1.30 -15.13 33.57
CA GLU A 967 -1.69 -15.83 32.36
C GLU A 967 -0.51 -15.84 31.39
N ILE A 968 -0.14 -17.01 30.86
CA ILE A 968 0.94 -17.20 29.90
C ILE A 968 0.40 -17.88 28.65
N LEU A 969 0.74 -17.35 27.48
CA LEU A 969 0.42 -17.96 26.20
C LEU A 969 1.24 -19.23 26.00
N ILE A 970 0.56 -20.35 25.75
CA ILE A 970 1.22 -21.59 25.34
C ILE A 970 1.61 -21.46 23.87
N PRO A 971 2.90 -21.67 23.51
CA PRO A 971 3.31 -21.63 22.11
C PRO A 971 2.49 -22.60 21.25
N GLU A 972 2.20 -22.22 20.01
CA GLU A 972 1.51 -23.09 19.06
C GLU A 972 2.24 -24.44 18.94
N ASN A 973 1.49 -25.53 18.78
CA ASN A 973 2.02 -26.90 18.72
C ASN A 973 2.76 -27.36 19.97
N HIS A 974 2.55 -26.72 21.12
CA HIS A 974 3.11 -27.15 22.41
C HIS A 974 2.03 -27.41 23.46
N LYS A 975 2.42 -28.11 24.52
CA LYS A 975 1.66 -28.26 25.77
C LYS A 975 2.57 -27.95 26.96
N VAL A 976 1.98 -27.56 28.09
CA VAL A 976 2.73 -27.39 29.34
C VAL A 976 3.16 -28.76 29.85
N GLU A 977 4.46 -28.93 30.11
CA GLU A 977 5.03 -30.13 30.73
C GLU A 977 5.20 -29.94 32.24
N SER A 978 5.74 -28.80 32.64
CA SER A 978 5.92 -28.46 34.05
C SER A 978 6.07 -26.96 34.27
N ILE A 979 5.82 -26.53 35.50
CA ILE A 979 6.03 -25.16 35.96
C ILE A 979 6.72 -25.21 37.30
N PHE A 980 7.77 -24.40 37.44
CA PHE A 980 8.47 -24.21 38.70
C PHE A 980 8.44 -22.74 39.08
N ILE A 981 8.12 -22.48 40.34
CA ILE A 981 8.27 -21.17 40.99
C ILE A 981 9.33 -21.31 42.07
N ASN A 982 10.43 -20.58 41.97
CA ASN A 982 11.55 -20.68 42.91
C ASN A 982 12.03 -22.15 43.10
N GLY A 983 12.10 -22.90 41.99
CA GLY A 983 12.48 -24.31 41.98
C GLY A 983 11.43 -25.30 42.50
N LYS A 984 10.24 -24.84 42.94
CA LYS A 984 9.15 -25.71 43.42
C LYS A 984 8.07 -25.88 42.36
N GLY A 985 7.69 -27.13 42.10
CA GLY A 985 6.56 -27.44 41.22
C GLY A 985 5.24 -26.92 41.78
N ILE A 986 4.38 -26.37 40.92
CA ILE A 986 3.07 -25.83 41.31
C ILE A 986 1.93 -26.46 40.50
N ASN A 987 0.71 -26.37 41.04
CA ASN A 987 -0.50 -26.66 40.27
C ASN A 987 -0.84 -25.50 39.34
N PHE A 988 -1.45 -25.81 38.20
CA PHE A 988 -1.84 -24.84 37.19
C PHE A 988 -3.05 -25.30 36.40
N ASP A 989 -3.72 -24.35 35.78
CA ASP A 989 -4.85 -24.59 34.89
C ASP A 989 -4.48 -24.21 33.46
N VAL A 990 -4.98 -24.97 32.48
CA VAL A 990 -4.85 -24.64 31.06
C VAL A 990 -6.23 -24.50 30.45
N ASN A 991 -6.51 -23.36 29.81
CA ASN A 991 -7.75 -23.11 29.09
C ASN A 991 -7.45 -22.35 27.79
N ASN A 992 -7.91 -22.86 26.65
CA ASN A 992 -7.74 -22.26 25.32
C ASN A 992 -6.30 -21.80 25.04
N ASP A 993 -5.33 -22.71 25.22
CA ASP A 993 -3.89 -22.44 25.06
C ASP A 993 -3.33 -21.32 25.97
N ILE A 994 -4.05 -20.96 27.04
CA ILE A 994 -3.58 -20.05 28.08
C ILE A 994 -3.35 -20.85 29.36
N LEU A 995 -2.12 -20.76 29.86
CA LEU A 995 -1.69 -21.28 31.15
C LEU A 995 -1.98 -20.26 32.26
N LYS A 996 -2.62 -20.69 33.35
CA LYS A 996 -3.00 -19.85 34.49
C LYS A 996 -2.48 -20.41 35.80
N PHE A 997 -1.93 -19.54 36.66
CA PHE A 997 -1.46 -19.89 38.00
C PHE A 997 -1.31 -18.64 38.88
N GLU A 998 -1.06 -18.87 40.17
CA GLU A 998 -0.87 -17.81 41.16
C GLU A 998 0.53 -17.83 41.78
N ILE A 999 1.07 -16.66 42.09
CA ILE A 999 2.38 -16.49 42.74
C ILE A 999 2.21 -15.78 44.08
N GLN A 1000 2.74 -16.38 45.14
CA GLN A 1000 2.64 -15.87 46.51
C GLN A 1000 3.86 -15.03 46.93
N ASP A 1001 4.98 -15.16 46.22
CA ASP A 1001 6.24 -14.48 46.55
C ASP A 1001 6.36 -13.12 45.84
N LYS A 1002 7.06 -12.17 46.47
CA LYS A 1002 7.42 -10.89 45.83
C LYS A 1002 8.69 -10.96 44.98
N LYS A 1003 9.54 -11.97 45.21
CA LYS A 1003 10.71 -12.27 44.38
C LYS A 1003 10.55 -13.71 43.92
N PHE A 1004 10.54 -13.92 42.61
CA PHE A 1004 10.30 -15.25 42.08
C PHE A 1004 10.97 -15.46 40.73
N GLU A 1005 11.52 -16.66 40.55
CA GLU A 1005 11.85 -17.23 39.25
C GLU A 1005 10.66 -18.07 38.77
N ILE A 1006 10.19 -17.82 37.55
CA ILE A 1006 9.25 -18.67 36.81
C ILE A 1006 10.04 -19.46 35.77
N VAL A 1007 9.88 -20.78 35.80
CA VAL A 1007 10.32 -21.65 34.70
C VAL A 1007 9.11 -22.44 34.21
N VAL A 1008 8.71 -22.21 32.96
CA VAL A 1008 7.68 -23.01 32.28
C VAL A 1008 8.37 -23.83 31.19
N ASP A 1009 8.27 -25.15 31.33
CA ASP A 1009 8.71 -26.08 30.30
C ASP A 1009 7.52 -26.48 29.43
N PHE A 1010 7.63 -26.14 28.15
CA PHE A 1010 6.69 -26.53 27.12
C PHE A 1010 7.25 -27.72 26.35
N LYS A 1011 6.44 -28.75 26.19
CA LYS A 1011 6.76 -29.93 25.39
C LYS A 1011 6.10 -29.83 24.03
N SER A 1012 6.84 -30.13 22.97
CA SER A 1012 6.30 -30.18 21.62
C SER A 1012 5.20 -31.25 21.53
N LYS A 1013 4.07 -30.90 20.91
CA LYS A 1013 3.03 -31.86 20.50
C LYS A 1013 3.46 -32.62 19.22
N ILE A 1014 4.41 -32.07 18.46
CA ILE A 1014 4.82 -32.55 17.15
C ILE A 1014 6.13 -33.34 17.21
N PHE A 1015 7.20 -32.79 17.80
CA PHE A 1015 8.52 -33.43 17.82
C PHE A 1015 8.73 -34.26 19.09
N LEU A 1016 8.35 -35.54 19.03
CA LEU A 1016 8.28 -36.42 20.21
C LEU A 1016 9.64 -36.96 20.66
N SER A 1017 10.59 -37.15 19.74
CA SER A 1017 11.95 -37.64 20.05
C SER A 1017 12.96 -36.54 20.35
N GLY A 1018 12.54 -35.28 20.30
CA GLY A 1018 13.40 -34.12 20.43
C GLY A 1018 14.06 -33.71 19.11
N LYS A 1019 14.26 -32.40 18.96
CA LYS A 1019 14.81 -31.71 17.81
C LYS A 1019 16.22 -32.18 17.46
N GLU A 1020 17.12 -32.31 18.42
CA GLU A 1020 18.52 -32.69 18.17
C GLU A 1020 18.62 -34.10 17.61
N LYS A 1021 17.79 -35.04 18.11
CA LYS A 1021 17.76 -36.40 17.55
C LYS A 1021 17.25 -36.42 16.12
N ILE A 1022 16.23 -35.62 15.81
CA ILE A 1022 15.68 -35.50 14.46
C ILE A 1022 16.69 -34.85 13.51
N LEU A 1023 17.35 -33.75 13.92
CA LEU A 1023 18.38 -33.07 13.14
C LEU A 1023 19.61 -33.97 12.87
N ASN A 1024 19.91 -34.89 13.78
CA ASN A 1024 21.02 -35.85 13.66
C ASN A 1024 20.63 -37.20 13.03
N PHE A 1025 19.38 -37.36 12.60
CA PHE A 1025 18.99 -38.51 11.79
C PHE A 1025 19.82 -38.58 10.50
N LYS A 1026 20.24 -39.79 10.11
CA LYS A 1026 21.03 -40.00 8.88
C LYS A 1026 20.13 -39.95 7.65
N PHE A 1027 19.81 -38.73 7.20
CA PHE A 1027 19.05 -38.51 5.96
C PHE A 1027 19.79 -38.98 4.71
N PHE A 1028 21.12 -39.00 4.76
CA PHE A 1028 22.01 -39.51 3.72
C PHE A 1028 23.35 -39.94 4.35
N ASP A 1029 24.11 -40.79 3.65
CA ASP A 1029 25.44 -41.23 4.08
C ASP A 1029 26.57 -40.29 3.60
N GLU A 1030 27.83 -40.63 3.92
CA GLU A 1030 29.01 -39.86 3.51
C GLU A 1030 29.21 -39.79 1.99
N ASN A 1031 28.65 -40.76 1.25
CA ASN A 1031 28.67 -40.82 -0.20
C ASN A 1031 27.44 -40.13 -0.83
N MET A 1032 26.62 -39.46 -0.02
CA MET A 1032 25.39 -38.78 -0.45
C MET A 1032 24.32 -39.73 -1.00
N ASN A 1033 24.28 -40.98 -0.51
CA ASN A 1033 23.15 -41.87 -0.75
C ASN A 1033 22.02 -41.56 0.25
N GLY A 1034 20.85 -41.19 -0.24
CA GLY A 1034 19.69 -40.84 0.60
C GLY A 1034 19.07 -42.04 1.33
N CYS A 1035 18.52 -41.79 2.52
CA CYS A 1035 17.66 -42.73 3.23
C CYS A 1035 16.33 -42.96 2.46
N GLN A 1036 15.60 -44.03 2.80
CA GLN A 1036 14.36 -44.40 2.10
C GLN A 1036 13.16 -43.64 2.68
N ILE A 1037 12.23 -43.17 1.84
CA ILE A 1037 10.93 -42.64 2.28
C ILE A 1037 9.88 -43.72 2.04
N ILE A 1038 9.25 -44.18 3.11
CA ILE A 1038 8.30 -45.29 3.09
C ILE A 1038 6.88 -44.75 3.27
N ILE A 1039 6.01 -45.11 2.34
CA ILE A 1039 4.59 -44.79 2.36
C ILE A 1039 3.76 -46.08 2.40
N ASP A 1040 2.56 -46.00 2.98
CA ASP A 1040 1.62 -47.14 3.00
C ASP A 1040 1.28 -47.60 1.57
N ASP A 1041 1.01 -48.89 1.38
CA ASP A 1041 0.79 -49.48 0.05
C ASP A 1041 -0.44 -48.88 -0.67
N ASP A 1042 -1.40 -48.39 0.11
CA ASP A 1042 -2.66 -47.72 -0.27
C ASP A 1042 -2.62 -46.19 -0.09
N CYS A 1043 -1.42 -45.59 -0.08
CA CYS A 1043 -1.23 -44.14 0.08
C CYS A 1043 -2.12 -43.31 -0.86
N ASP A 1044 -2.62 -42.18 -0.36
CA ASP A 1044 -3.37 -41.24 -1.16
C ASP A 1044 -2.48 -40.13 -1.77
N PHE A 1045 -3.14 -39.13 -2.36
CA PHE A 1045 -2.47 -37.98 -2.95
C PHE A 1045 -1.60 -37.18 -1.95
N TYR A 1046 -2.06 -37.01 -0.71
CA TYR A 1046 -1.40 -36.16 0.28
C TYR A 1046 -0.15 -36.83 0.85
N ASP A 1047 -0.17 -38.15 1.08
CA ASP A 1047 1.03 -38.89 1.49
C ASP A 1047 2.11 -38.88 0.40
N MET A 1048 1.71 -39.11 -0.86
CA MET A 1048 2.64 -39.01 -1.98
C MET A 1048 3.22 -37.59 -2.13
N ARG A 1049 2.40 -36.55 -1.93
CA ARG A 1049 2.84 -35.16 -1.94
C ARG A 1049 3.82 -34.87 -0.80
N ALA A 1050 3.54 -35.35 0.39
CA ALA A 1050 4.39 -35.21 1.57
C ALA A 1050 5.75 -35.90 1.37
N ALA A 1051 5.76 -37.13 0.85
CA ALA A 1051 7.00 -37.84 0.51
C ALA A 1051 7.84 -37.11 -0.55
N LYS A 1052 7.18 -36.61 -1.61
CA LYS A 1052 7.85 -35.79 -2.64
C LYS A 1052 8.46 -34.51 -2.08
N ARG A 1053 7.78 -33.81 -1.16
CA ARG A 1053 8.31 -32.60 -0.50
C ARG A 1053 9.60 -32.89 0.28
N ILE A 1054 9.67 -34.01 1.00
CA ILE A 1054 10.88 -34.43 1.71
C ILE A 1054 12.04 -34.66 0.72
N ASN A 1055 11.79 -35.38 -0.37
CA ASN A 1055 12.82 -35.59 -1.39
C ASN A 1055 13.28 -34.27 -2.03
N SER A 1056 12.31 -33.43 -2.45
CA SER A 1056 12.57 -32.10 -3.04
C SER A 1056 13.39 -31.19 -2.13
N PHE A 1057 13.19 -31.25 -0.81
CA PHE A 1057 13.97 -30.50 0.17
C PHE A 1057 15.47 -30.80 0.08
N PHE A 1058 15.82 -32.09 0.12
CA PHE A 1058 17.21 -32.53 0.09
C PHE A 1058 17.83 -32.39 -1.31
N TYR A 1059 17.04 -32.65 -2.36
CA TYR A 1059 17.46 -32.42 -3.74
C TYR A 1059 17.87 -30.96 -3.95
N LEU A 1060 17.01 -30.00 -3.62
CA LEU A 1060 17.29 -28.57 -3.80
C LEU A 1060 18.52 -28.14 -2.99
N TRP A 1061 18.59 -28.53 -1.71
CA TRP A 1061 19.71 -28.16 -0.86
C TRP A 1061 21.04 -28.71 -1.39
N ALA A 1062 21.08 -29.98 -1.81
CA ALA A 1062 22.29 -30.61 -2.32
C ALA A 1062 22.68 -30.06 -3.70
N SER A 1063 21.71 -29.87 -4.60
CA SER A 1063 21.97 -29.35 -5.95
C SER A 1063 22.52 -27.93 -5.90
N GLU A 1064 22.00 -27.10 -4.99
CA GLU A 1064 22.41 -25.70 -4.91
C GLU A 1064 23.66 -25.48 -4.07
N ASN A 1065 23.79 -26.13 -2.91
CA ASN A 1065 24.92 -25.92 -1.99
C ASN A 1065 26.10 -26.88 -2.21
N LYS A 1066 25.84 -28.09 -2.71
CA LYS A 1066 26.88 -29.14 -2.90
C LYS A 1066 27.14 -29.45 -4.38
N LYS A 1067 26.33 -28.91 -5.30
CA LYS A 1067 26.41 -29.14 -6.74
C LYS A 1067 26.35 -30.62 -7.13
N ILE A 1068 25.54 -31.38 -6.39
CA ILE A 1068 25.28 -32.81 -6.63
C ILE A 1068 23.77 -33.10 -6.51
N GLU A 1069 23.32 -34.15 -7.17
CA GLU A 1069 21.93 -34.60 -7.06
C GLU A 1069 21.80 -35.60 -5.92
N LEU A 1070 20.97 -35.26 -4.93
CA LEU A 1070 20.62 -36.14 -3.82
C LEU A 1070 19.14 -36.50 -3.94
N ASP A 1071 18.84 -37.78 -4.16
CA ASP A 1071 17.48 -38.30 -4.14
C ASP A 1071 17.30 -39.27 -2.95
N LEU A 1072 16.19 -39.11 -2.23
CA LEU A 1072 15.72 -40.06 -1.22
C LEU A 1072 14.67 -40.96 -1.88
N PRO A 1073 14.95 -42.27 -2.08
CA PRO A 1073 14.04 -43.16 -2.80
C PRO A 1073 12.72 -43.34 -2.04
N ILE A 1074 11.61 -43.03 -2.72
CA ILE A 1074 10.24 -43.26 -2.22
C ILE A 1074 9.86 -44.71 -2.55
N LYS A 1075 9.51 -45.50 -1.53
CA LYS A 1075 9.13 -46.91 -1.65
C LYS A 1075 7.83 -47.18 -0.93
N LYS A 1076 7.11 -48.19 -1.42
CA LYS A 1076 5.97 -48.73 -0.69
C LYS A 1076 6.42 -49.54 0.52
N ASN A 1077 5.59 -49.63 1.56
CA ASN A 1077 5.91 -50.39 2.77
C ASN A 1077 6.26 -51.87 2.48
N SER A 1078 5.58 -52.50 1.51
CA SER A 1078 5.89 -53.86 1.03
C SER A 1078 7.27 -54.02 0.38
N GLU A 1079 7.91 -52.93 -0.05
CA GLU A 1079 9.21 -52.93 -0.74
C GLU A 1079 10.38 -52.62 0.21
N TYR A 1080 10.10 -52.27 1.47
CA TYR A 1080 11.11 -51.92 2.47
C TYR A 1080 11.85 -53.17 2.97
N LYS A 1081 13.18 -53.19 2.81
CA LYS A 1081 14.05 -54.33 3.18
C LYS A 1081 15.02 -54.03 4.35
N GLY A 1082 14.86 -52.89 5.04
CA GLY A 1082 15.73 -52.46 6.13
C GLY A 1082 16.58 -51.21 5.82
N GLY A 1083 17.31 -50.73 6.83
CA GLY A 1083 18.15 -49.52 6.78
C GLY A 1083 17.44 -48.23 7.23
N TYR A 1084 18.15 -47.09 7.16
CA TYR A 1084 17.59 -45.78 7.53
C TYR A 1084 16.39 -45.41 6.66
N ALA A 1085 15.28 -45.05 7.30
CA ALA A 1085 14.04 -44.74 6.60
C ALA A 1085 13.13 -43.74 7.33
N ILE A 1086 12.36 -42.99 6.55
CA ILE A 1086 11.30 -42.08 7.00
C ILE A 1086 9.96 -42.73 6.68
N PHE A 1087 9.11 -42.99 7.66
CA PHE A 1087 7.81 -43.64 7.48
C PHE A 1087 6.67 -42.63 7.58
N LEU A 1088 5.81 -42.54 6.55
CA LEU A 1088 4.50 -41.89 6.65
C LEU A 1088 3.45 -42.95 7.01
N LYS A 1089 2.88 -42.88 8.22
CA LYS A 1089 2.05 -43.97 8.76
C LYS A 1089 0.74 -43.47 9.38
N ASN A 1090 -0.37 -44.15 9.10
CA ASN A 1090 -1.63 -43.92 9.80
C ASN A 1090 -1.56 -44.26 11.30
N SER A 1091 -2.06 -43.36 12.17
CA SER A 1091 -2.10 -43.56 13.63
C SER A 1091 -3.21 -42.74 14.26
N LYS A 1092 -3.77 -43.19 15.39
CA LYS A 1092 -4.73 -42.37 16.17
C LYS A 1092 -4.09 -41.15 16.82
N ASN A 1093 -2.79 -41.22 17.07
CA ASN A 1093 -1.99 -40.10 17.58
C ASN A 1093 -1.34 -39.38 16.41
N GLU A 1094 -0.87 -38.15 16.66
CA GLU A 1094 -0.07 -37.38 15.71
C GLU A 1094 1.32 -37.06 16.27
N GLY A 1095 2.32 -36.99 15.41
CA GLY A 1095 3.67 -36.59 15.78
C GLY A 1095 4.78 -37.14 14.89
N ILE A 1096 6.00 -36.75 15.24
CA ILE A 1096 7.26 -37.10 14.60
C ILE A 1096 8.17 -37.72 15.64
N GLU A 1097 8.55 -38.97 15.42
CA GLU A 1097 9.26 -39.78 16.40
C GLU A 1097 10.36 -40.60 15.72
N LEU A 1098 11.58 -40.47 16.19
CA LEU A 1098 12.70 -41.35 15.87
C LEU A 1098 12.70 -42.57 16.79
N LYS A 1099 12.68 -43.77 16.20
CA LYS A 1099 12.95 -45.06 16.87
C LYS A 1099 14.01 -45.82 16.10
N ASP A 1100 15.11 -46.14 16.77
CA ASP A 1100 16.28 -46.79 16.16
C ASP A 1100 16.73 -46.01 14.91
N GLU A 1101 16.81 -46.67 13.75
CA GLU A 1101 17.18 -46.08 12.46
C GLU A 1101 15.98 -45.54 11.66
N LYS A 1102 14.82 -45.32 12.30
CA LYS A 1102 13.57 -45.00 11.60
C LYS A 1102 12.91 -43.74 12.15
N LEU A 1103 12.67 -42.77 11.26
CA LEU A 1103 11.91 -41.55 11.56
C LEU A 1103 10.44 -41.75 11.17
N PHE A 1104 9.54 -41.83 12.14
CA PHE A 1104 8.10 -41.97 11.89
C PHE A 1104 7.42 -40.60 11.89
N ILE A 1105 6.57 -40.38 10.89
CA ILE A 1105 5.64 -39.26 10.79
C ILE A 1105 4.25 -39.87 10.72
N PHE A 1106 3.47 -39.69 11.77
CA PHE A 1106 2.18 -40.35 11.89
C PHE A 1106 1.09 -39.39 12.30
N ALA A 1107 -0.12 -39.62 11.78
CA ALA A 1107 -1.34 -38.89 12.11
C ALA A 1107 -2.57 -39.69 11.68
N SER A 1108 -3.76 -39.20 12.03
CA SER A 1108 -5.02 -39.90 11.75
C SER A 1108 -5.41 -39.92 10.27
N ASP A 1109 -4.92 -38.92 9.52
CA ASP A 1109 -5.11 -38.81 8.08
C ASP A 1109 -3.86 -38.22 7.39
N SER A 1110 -3.84 -38.33 6.07
CA SER A 1110 -2.75 -37.91 5.20
C SER A 1110 -2.55 -36.39 5.13
N LYS A 1111 -3.61 -35.58 5.30
CA LYS A 1111 -3.50 -34.11 5.34
C LYS A 1111 -2.80 -33.66 6.61
N GLN A 1112 -3.11 -34.27 7.75
CA GLN A 1112 -2.40 -34.02 9.00
C GLN A 1112 -0.94 -34.45 8.90
N ARG A 1113 -0.64 -35.63 8.31
CA ARG A 1113 0.75 -36.04 8.06
C ARG A 1113 1.52 -35.05 7.21
N GLU A 1114 0.90 -34.50 6.17
CA GLU A 1114 1.56 -33.47 5.38
C GLU A 1114 1.85 -32.21 6.21
N LYS A 1115 0.93 -31.76 7.07
CA LYS A 1115 1.20 -30.64 7.98
C LYS A 1115 2.42 -30.94 8.87
N LEU A 1116 2.53 -32.15 9.42
CA LEU A 1116 3.70 -32.57 10.19
C LEU A 1116 4.97 -32.58 9.34
N VAL A 1117 4.90 -33.02 8.08
CA VAL A 1117 6.04 -32.91 7.14
C VAL A 1117 6.46 -31.46 6.96
N LEU A 1118 5.53 -30.52 6.79
CA LEU A 1118 5.89 -29.10 6.66
C LEU A 1118 6.59 -28.58 7.92
N GLU A 1119 6.17 -29.00 9.12
CA GLU A 1119 6.86 -28.68 10.38
C GLU A 1119 8.25 -29.32 10.45
N LEU A 1120 8.41 -30.58 10.03
CA LEU A 1120 9.73 -31.22 9.91
C LEU A 1120 10.64 -30.44 8.98
N LEU A 1121 10.16 -30.04 7.80
CA LEU A 1121 10.98 -29.29 6.85
C LEU A 1121 11.40 -27.92 7.40
N LYS A 1122 10.53 -27.24 8.17
CA LYS A 1122 10.89 -26.02 8.90
C LYS A 1122 12.02 -26.28 9.91
N LEU A 1123 11.94 -27.38 10.68
CA LEU A 1123 13.00 -27.76 11.62
C LEU A 1123 14.34 -28.03 10.89
N LEU A 1124 14.28 -28.76 9.78
CA LEU A 1124 15.47 -29.11 8.99
C LEU A 1124 16.16 -27.90 8.36
N GLU A 1125 15.48 -26.77 8.17
CA GLU A 1125 16.10 -25.53 7.69
C GLU A 1125 17.19 -25.01 8.63
N GLU A 1126 17.18 -25.37 9.91
CA GLU A 1126 18.24 -24.97 10.85
C GLU A 1126 19.60 -25.59 10.52
N LYS A 1127 19.61 -26.81 9.97
CA LYS A 1127 20.82 -27.54 9.58
C LYS A 1127 21.09 -27.44 8.08
N TYR A 1128 20.06 -27.48 7.27
CA TYR A 1128 20.13 -27.51 5.80
C TYR A 1128 19.63 -26.19 5.22
N VAL A 1129 20.30 -25.10 5.60
CA VAL A 1129 19.94 -23.73 5.24
C VAL A 1129 20.15 -23.48 3.74
N PHE A 1130 19.22 -22.75 3.12
CA PHE A 1130 19.37 -22.23 1.76
C PHE A 1130 18.65 -20.89 1.64
N TYR A 1131 19.39 -19.81 1.42
CA TYR A 1131 18.86 -18.44 1.34
C TYR A 1131 18.43 -18.02 -0.07
N GLY A 1132 18.64 -18.87 -1.08
CA GLY A 1132 18.50 -18.47 -2.47
C GLY A 1132 19.59 -17.51 -2.94
N PHE A 1133 19.37 -16.94 -4.12
CA PHE A 1133 20.25 -15.97 -4.75
C PHE A 1133 19.43 -14.80 -5.26
N MET A 1134 19.97 -13.59 -5.19
CA MET A 1134 19.26 -12.40 -5.66
C MET A 1134 18.81 -12.57 -7.12
N PRO A 1135 17.51 -12.43 -7.41
CA PRO A 1135 16.95 -12.64 -8.75
C PRO A 1135 17.43 -11.58 -9.75
N TYR A 1136 17.69 -11.99 -11.00
CA TYR A 1136 18.22 -11.13 -12.06
C TYR A 1136 17.18 -10.14 -12.65
N GLY A 1137 15.88 -10.46 -12.57
CA GLY A 1137 14.75 -9.63 -13.03
C GLY A 1137 14.32 -9.82 -14.50
N ARG A 1138 13.24 -9.16 -14.96
CA ARG A 1138 12.82 -9.16 -16.39
C ARG A 1138 13.78 -8.27 -17.19
N LEU A 1139 14.80 -8.88 -17.76
CA LEU A 1139 15.85 -8.24 -18.55
C LEU A 1139 15.31 -7.75 -19.91
N ARG A 1140 14.88 -6.49 -20.02
CA ARG A 1140 14.75 -5.81 -21.33
C ARG A 1140 16.02 -4.99 -21.58
N GLU A 1141 16.58 -5.15 -22.78
CA GLU A 1141 17.97 -4.91 -23.22
C GLU A 1141 18.51 -3.46 -23.21
N ALA A 1142 18.04 -2.55 -22.35
CA ALA A 1142 18.55 -1.17 -22.32
C ALA A 1142 19.18 -0.72 -20.97
N GLY A 1143 19.13 -1.53 -19.91
CA GLY A 1143 19.74 -1.22 -18.60
C GLY A 1143 20.32 -2.45 -17.85
N LEU A 1144 20.43 -3.58 -18.56
CA LEU A 1144 20.80 -4.90 -18.03
C LEU A 1144 22.25 -4.98 -17.54
N TYR A 1145 23.16 -4.43 -18.34
CA TYR A 1145 24.59 -4.56 -18.12
C TYR A 1145 24.99 -3.88 -16.80
N ASP A 1146 24.41 -2.72 -16.53
CA ASP A 1146 24.72 -1.92 -15.34
C ASP A 1146 24.28 -2.60 -14.04
N VAL A 1147 23.08 -3.18 -13.97
CA VAL A 1147 22.60 -3.85 -12.74
C VAL A 1147 23.42 -5.10 -12.43
N ILE A 1148 23.72 -5.90 -13.45
CA ILE A 1148 24.59 -7.08 -13.29
C ILE A 1148 25.98 -6.65 -12.85
N ASN A 1149 26.56 -5.63 -13.48
CA ASN A 1149 27.88 -5.14 -13.13
C ASN A 1149 27.91 -4.50 -11.74
N LEU A 1150 26.87 -3.77 -11.33
CA LEU A 1150 26.74 -3.22 -9.97
C LEU A 1150 26.78 -4.35 -8.94
N ARG A 1151 25.99 -5.41 -9.17
CA ARG A 1151 25.96 -6.57 -8.27
C ARG A 1151 27.26 -7.35 -8.29
N LYS A 1152 27.89 -7.53 -9.46
CA LYS A 1152 29.22 -8.15 -9.57
C LYS A 1152 30.26 -7.35 -8.79
N LYS A 1153 30.27 -6.03 -8.98
CA LYS A 1153 31.18 -5.10 -8.30
C LYS A 1153 31.00 -5.17 -6.79
N ALA A 1154 29.77 -5.28 -6.29
CA ALA A 1154 29.46 -5.42 -4.87
C ALA A 1154 29.57 -6.86 -4.31
N GLY A 1155 29.97 -7.86 -5.12
CA GLY A 1155 30.00 -9.27 -4.68
C GLY A 1155 28.61 -9.89 -4.41
N LEU A 1156 27.54 -9.29 -4.94
CA LEU A 1156 26.14 -9.72 -4.82
C LEU A 1156 25.65 -10.54 -6.02
N TYR A 1157 26.54 -10.88 -6.96
CA TYR A 1157 26.24 -11.66 -8.16
C TYR A 1157 26.58 -13.14 -7.96
N GLU A 1158 25.85 -14.05 -8.63
CA GLU A 1158 26.07 -15.52 -8.67
C GLU A 1158 26.59 -16.12 -7.35
N ASN A 1159 25.66 -16.44 -6.44
CA ASN A 1159 25.90 -16.92 -5.07
C ASN A 1159 26.20 -15.82 -4.02
N GLY A 1160 26.21 -14.55 -4.42
CA GLY A 1160 26.25 -13.42 -3.51
C GLY A 1160 25.03 -13.34 -2.59
N ILE A 1161 25.28 -12.98 -1.33
CA ILE A 1161 24.29 -12.82 -0.28
C ILE A 1161 24.45 -11.42 0.35
N LEU A 1162 23.34 -10.70 0.54
CA LEU A 1162 23.31 -9.42 1.24
C LEU A 1162 23.00 -9.62 2.72
N LYS A 1163 23.90 -9.16 3.60
CA LYS A 1163 23.74 -9.16 5.06
C LYS A 1163 23.62 -7.74 5.59
N PHE A 1164 22.73 -7.53 6.55
CA PHE A 1164 22.52 -6.22 7.15
C PHE A 1164 23.63 -5.84 8.13
N GLU A 1165 24.26 -6.82 8.80
CA GLU A 1165 25.50 -6.70 9.59
C GLU A 1165 26.12 -8.07 9.87
#